data_AF-A0A4R8AXD9-F1
#
_entry.id   AF-A0A4R8AXD9-F1
#
_cell.length_a   1.000
_cell.length_b   1.000
_cell.length_c   1.000
_cell.angle_alpha   90.00
_cell.angle_beta   90.00
_cell.angle_gamma   90.00
#
_symmetry.space_group_name_H-M   'P 1'
#
loop_
_entity.id
_entity.type
_entity.pdbx_description
1 polymer ?
#
loop_
_entity_poly.entity_id
_entity_poly.type
_entity_poly.pdbx_seq_one_letter_code
_entity_poly.pdbx_strand_id
1 'polypeptide(L)'
;MKIPHYIFFLFISLKSFAQVENQKKEQDSIKKEVLNEIVITASRRSEKLMQSPISIEQLKSAEAKNMGAPSIFEALENVKGVQIITPSLGFKVINTRGFANTTNVRFAQLVDGIDNQAPHLGAPIANALGANDLDIDKIEIIPGTASALYGLNSINGLANIQTKNPFEYQGISIQQLTGVNHVGNIDRFSPKIYSQFNLRYAQAFSEKIAVKFNASTTGGTDWIADDRTDLAPSLNASTNLYGADNPAFDEVNGYGNESANRKTLSLNGKNYVVARTGYRETDISDYDIKNYKADVGFYFRPKKDHELAVTYKTVLINTIYQRSNRFTLDNYTLNQFAVDYHTPVFQVKGYVTSENTGDSYNMRSLAENMDRAYKSDDKWFADYSTAYKNAVANGSSVADAHRIARTTSDQGRFEPGTPAYEAKKEELININNWDIGAALRVKSSLVHAEGLLNWDKLFADFFQKIDAKLLSGFDYRTYIIVPDGNYFINPVHADENLTYQKTGAFTQLTKDLFNQKLRLGATLRMDKADYFEAKFTPQFTAVYSPKETINFRASYQNGYRFPSIFEGFSNVNSGGVKRVGGLRIMSDGIFENSYTKASIDKFQSQVNSDVNTNGLTQAAAIAKNQGTLQKNPYTYLKPEFVNSFEFGFRGIALNKTLFIDADFYYNAYKNFIAQVEASIPNTTDLAQIPTALYSKTTQNRYRLWTNSKSKIYNYGGSLGLKYRISEMFTALGNLTYTKLDRTDDKDGLEDGFNTPEFNVNGTLMAENIWKNLGASASARYQNNYDYVSFLVSGNVPAYWTMDAQINYNFKKSGLTTKLGGTNILNKAYTSILGGPSIGGLYYLSLVWEIRKI
;
A
#
# COMPACT_ATOMS: atom_id res chain seq x y z
N MET A 1 -3.11 -31.93 -30.58
CA MET A 1 -2.91 -31.57 -32.00
C MET A 1 -3.79 -30.36 -32.33
N LYS A 2 -3.23 -29.40 -33.08
CA LYS A 2 -3.71 -28.02 -33.40
C LYS A 2 -3.20 -26.91 -32.47
N ILE A 3 -2.19 -26.18 -32.97
CA ILE A 3 -1.54 -24.97 -32.44
C ILE A 3 -1.76 -23.85 -33.48
N PRO A 4 -2.19 -22.63 -33.11
CA PRO A 4 -2.00 -21.43 -33.93
C PRO A 4 -0.88 -20.57 -33.30
N HIS A 5 0.34 -20.54 -33.85
CA HIS A 5 0.84 -19.65 -34.92
C HIS A 5 0.55 -18.15 -34.74
N TYR A 6 1.47 -17.44 -34.08
CA TYR A 6 1.90 -16.09 -34.44
C TYR A 6 3.38 -15.90 -34.05
N ILE A 7 4.29 -16.15 -35.00
CA ILE A 7 5.69 -15.69 -34.95
C ILE A 7 5.83 -14.69 -36.09
N PHE A 8 6.08 -13.42 -35.78
CA PHE A 8 6.41 -12.41 -36.77
C PHE A 8 7.94 -12.26 -36.82
N PHE A 9 8.51 -12.58 -37.99
CA PHE A 9 9.94 -12.46 -38.28
C PHE A 9 10.35 -10.99 -38.44
N LEU A 10 11.41 -10.57 -37.76
CA LEU A 10 12.08 -9.29 -37.96
C LEU A 10 13.39 -9.52 -38.74
N PHE A 11 13.38 -9.26 -40.05
CA PHE A 11 14.60 -9.11 -40.85
C PHE A 11 14.77 -7.62 -41.18
N ILE A 12 15.78 -6.98 -40.60
CA ILE A 12 16.29 -5.70 -41.13
C ILE A 12 17.81 -5.83 -41.31
N SER A 13 18.21 -5.72 -42.56
CA SER A 13 19.57 -5.80 -43.07
C SER A 13 20.45 -4.66 -42.55
N LEU A 14 21.60 -5.03 -41.98
CA LEU A 14 22.76 -4.18 -41.72
C LEU A 14 23.43 -3.78 -43.04
N LYS A 15 23.45 -2.49 -43.42
CA LYS A 15 24.62 -1.84 -44.06
C LYS A 15 24.59 -0.32 -43.90
N SER A 16 25.80 0.22 -43.75
CA SER A 16 26.20 1.64 -43.77
C SER A 16 26.14 2.43 -42.46
N PHE A 17 27.17 2.23 -41.64
CA PHE A 17 27.63 3.18 -40.64
C PHE A 17 28.59 4.18 -41.30
N ALA A 18 28.09 5.34 -41.70
CA ALA A 18 28.93 6.53 -41.88
C ALA A 18 28.94 7.32 -40.57
N GLN A 19 30.15 7.68 -40.15
CA GLN A 19 30.53 8.38 -38.94
C GLN A 19 30.30 9.88 -39.15
N VAL A 20 29.53 10.52 -38.27
CA VAL A 20 29.43 11.99 -38.20
C VAL A 20 30.03 12.42 -36.87
N GLU A 21 30.99 13.33 -36.97
CA GLU A 21 31.75 13.96 -35.90
C GLU A 21 30.84 14.53 -34.80
N ASN A 22 31.17 14.19 -33.56
CA ASN A 22 30.53 14.69 -32.36
C ASN A 22 31.04 16.12 -32.09
N GLN A 23 30.23 17.15 -32.32
CA GLN A 23 30.49 18.45 -31.72
C GLN A 23 30.43 18.29 -30.19
N LYS A 24 31.55 18.62 -29.51
CA LYS A 24 31.64 18.77 -28.06
C LYS A 24 30.60 19.82 -27.60
N LYS A 25 29.42 19.36 -27.20
CA LYS A 25 28.53 20.15 -26.33
C LYS A 25 29.12 20.12 -24.93
N GLU A 26 29.29 21.31 -24.32
CA GLU A 26 29.75 21.44 -22.94
C GLU A 26 28.96 20.50 -22.02
N GLN A 27 29.72 19.69 -21.30
CA GLN A 27 29.27 18.49 -20.61
C GLN A 27 28.57 18.86 -19.30
N ASP A 28 27.39 18.27 -19.10
CA ASP A 28 26.55 18.48 -17.92
C ASP A 28 27.32 18.15 -16.64
N SER A 29 27.16 18.95 -15.59
CA SER A 29 27.87 18.76 -14.31
C SER A 29 26.86 18.62 -13.19
N ILE A 30 27.14 17.81 -12.15
CA ILE A 30 26.24 17.65 -10.99
C ILE A 30 25.78 19.01 -10.43
N LYS A 31 26.62 20.04 -10.47
CA LYS A 31 26.22 21.41 -10.10
C LYS A 31 25.10 21.94 -11.01
N LYS A 32 25.23 21.83 -12.33
CA LYS A 32 24.24 22.35 -13.29
C LYS A 32 22.94 21.55 -13.25
N GLU A 33 23.03 20.23 -13.06
CA GLU A 33 21.85 19.35 -12.86
C GLU A 33 21.10 19.74 -11.58
N VAL A 34 21.78 19.69 -10.42
CA VAL A 34 21.11 19.80 -9.12
C VAL A 34 20.75 21.25 -8.75
N LEU A 35 21.55 22.26 -9.12
CA LEU A 35 21.21 23.66 -8.78
C LEU A 35 20.02 24.21 -9.58
N ASN A 36 19.75 23.63 -10.76
CA ASN A 36 18.63 24.02 -11.61
C ASN A 36 17.43 23.08 -11.48
N GLU A 37 17.54 22.04 -10.66
CA GLU A 37 16.43 21.15 -10.38
C GLU A 37 15.30 21.88 -9.66
N ILE A 38 14.10 21.71 -10.21
CA ILE A 38 12.89 22.34 -9.70
C ILE A 38 11.99 21.26 -9.13
N VAL A 39 11.50 21.53 -7.93
CA VAL A 39 10.41 20.80 -7.28
C VAL A 39 9.20 21.71 -7.12
N ILE A 40 8.01 21.11 -7.11
CA ILE A 40 6.75 21.85 -6.90
C ILE A 40 6.09 21.38 -5.61
N THR A 41 6.20 20.08 -5.31
CA THR A 41 5.36 19.40 -4.33
C THR A 41 5.60 19.92 -2.91
N ALA A 42 6.83 20.35 -2.59
CA ALA A 42 7.23 20.83 -1.25
C ALA A 42 6.51 22.11 -0.79
N SER A 43 6.08 22.97 -1.72
CA SER A 43 5.50 24.29 -1.40
C SER A 43 4.25 24.61 -2.22
N ARG A 44 3.80 23.70 -3.10
CA ARG A 44 2.83 23.98 -4.18
C ARG A 44 3.25 25.14 -5.10
N ARG A 45 4.56 25.44 -5.14
CA ARG A 45 5.19 26.46 -5.98
C ARG A 45 6.48 25.90 -6.56
N SER A 46 6.88 26.38 -7.73
CA SER A 46 8.17 26.05 -8.33
C SER A 46 9.31 26.58 -7.46
N GLU A 47 10.07 25.68 -6.86
CA GLU A 47 11.21 25.98 -5.99
C GLU A 47 12.45 25.18 -6.43
N LYS A 48 13.64 25.73 -6.18
CA LYS A 48 14.89 24.98 -6.42
C LYS A 48 14.99 23.84 -5.41
N LEU A 49 15.41 22.65 -5.86
CA LEU A 49 15.60 21.48 -4.99
C LEU A 49 16.50 21.82 -3.80
N MET A 50 17.63 22.49 -4.05
CA MET A 50 18.57 22.89 -2.98
C MET A 50 17.94 23.76 -1.88
N GLN A 51 16.88 24.51 -2.20
CA GLN A 51 16.22 25.47 -1.31
C GLN A 51 14.85 24.97 -0.81
N SER A 52 14.54 23.68 -1.00
CA SER A 52 13.29 23.10 -0.51
C SER A 52 13.17 23.25 1.02
N PRO A 53 12.02 23.73 1.53
CA PRO A 53 11.81 23.99 2.96
C PRO A 53 11.65 22.71 3.79
N ILE A 54 11.36 21.59 3.14
CA ILE A 54 11.17 20.26 3.74
C ILE A 54 11.94 19.20 2.94
N SER A 55 12.13 18.02 3.53
CA SER A 55 12.71 16.88 2.81
C SER A 55 11.83 16.47 1.63
N ILE A 56 12.46 16.33 0.46
CA ILE A 56 11.79 15.97 -0.80
C ILE A 56 12.77 15.26 -1.71
N GLU A 57 12.39 14.09 -2.21
CA GLU A 57 13.14 13.34 -3.20
C GLU A 57 12.52 13.53 -4.58
N GLN A 58 13.34 13.46 -5.62
CA GLN A 58 12.91 13.55 -7.00
C GLN A 58 13.53 12.40 -7.79
N LEU A 59 12.71 11.68 -8.54
CA LEU A 59 13.16 10.69 -9.51
C LEU A 59 12.68 11.09 -10.90
N LYS A 60 13.60 11.50 -11.77
CA LYS A 60 13.28 11.85 -13.17
C LYS A 60 13.24 10.61 -14.04
N SER A 61 12.42 10.66 -15.10
CA SER A 61 12.35 9.60 -16.11
C SER A 61 13.69 9.32 -16.78
N ALA A 62 14.51 10.34 -17.01
CA ALA A 62 15.85 10.20 -17.57
C ALA A 62 16.80 9.39 -16.65
N GLU A 63 16.72 9.63 -15.33
CA GLU A 63 17.53 8.89 -14.35
C GLU A 63 17.02 7.46 -14.19
N ALA A 64 15.70 7.28 -14.08
CA ALA A 64 15.09 5.95 -13.93
C ALA A 64 15.33 5.02 -15.13
N LYS A 65 15.39 5.55 -16.36
CA LYS A 65 15.77 4.77 -17.56
C LYS A 65 17.15 4.11 -17.44
N ASN A 66 18.04 4.70 -16.63
CA ASN A 66 19.40 4.22 -16.39
C ASN A 66 19.54 3.39 -15.10
N MET A 67 18.44 3.14 -14.37
CA MET A 67 18.42 2.26 -13.19
C MET A 67 17.90 0.87 -13.57
N GLY A 68 18.38 -0.18 -12.89
CA GLY A 68 17.95 -1.56 -13.10
C GLY A 68 16.53 -1.87 -12.63
N ALA A 69 15.52 -1.19 -13.18
CA ALA A 69 14.12 -1.37 -12.81
C ALA A 69 13.24 -1.53 -14.07
N PRO A 70 12.18 -2.36 -14.03
CA PRO A 70 11.30 -2.57 -15.18
C PRO A 70 10.53 -1.30 -15.55
N SER A 71 10.13 -0.49 -14.56
CA SER A 71 9.36 0.76 -14.69
C SER A 71 9.94 1.89 -13.82
N ILE A 72 9.51 3.15 -14.01
CA ILE A 72 9.93 4.25 -13.12
C ILE A 72 9.34 4.14 -11.73
N PHE A 73 8.11 3.61 -11.63
CA PHE A 73 7.46 3.39 -10.33
C PHE A 73 8.22 2.35 -9.50
N GLU A 74 8.78 1.34 -10.17
CA GLU A 74 9.61 0.29 -9.56
C GLU A 74 10.98 0.82 -9.13
N ALA A 75 11.53 1.80 -9.86
CA ALA A 75 12.79 2.45 -9.48
C ALA A 75 12.69 3.24 -8.16
N LEU A 76 11.48 3.51 -7.65
CA LEU A 76 11.27 4.15 -6.34
C LEU A 76 11.85 3.34 -5.18
N GLU A 77 12.05 2.03 -5.33
CA GLU A 77 12.75 1.19 -4.34
C GLU A 77 14.19 1.67 -4.05
N ASN A 78 14.79 2.39 -5.01
CA ASN A 78 16.15 2.91 -4.86
C ASN A 78 16.19 4.34 -4.29
N VAL A 79 15.03 4.97 -4.04
CA VAL A 79 14.94 6.36 -3.56
C VAL A 79 15.14 6.41 -2.04
N LYS A 80 15.90 7.41 -1.59
CA LYS A 80 16.21 7.63 -0.18
C LYS A 80 14.93 7.82 0.64
N GLY A 81 14.84 7.21 1.83
CA GLY A 81 13.71 7.38 2.74
C GLY A 81 12.40 6.69 2.30
N VAL A 82 12.42 5.96 1.19
CA VAL A 82 11.28 5.20 0.67
C VAL A 82 11.41 3.73 1.02
N GLN A 83 10.32 3.14 1.49
CA GLN A 83 10.15 1.71 1.67
C GLN A 83 9.00 1.25 0.78
N ILE A 84 9.28 0.33 -0.15
CA ILE A 84 8.24 -0.32 -0.93
C ILE A 84 8.00 -1.71 -0.34
N ILE A 85 6.73 -2.02 -0.11
CA ILE A 85 6.29 -3.39 0.19
C ILE A 85 5.54 -3.93 -1.03
N THR A 86 5.71 -5.22 -1.27
CA THR A 86 5.20 -5.90 -2.47
C THR A 86 4.26 -7.03 -2.05
N PRO A 87 2.97 -6.74 -1.78
CA PRO A 87 1.95 -7.77 -1.61
C PRO A 87 1.62 -8.49 -2.93
N SER A 88 1.89 -7.86 -4.08
CA SER A 88 1.67 -8.42 -5.41
C SER A 88 2.52 -7.68 -6.46
N LEU A 89 2.79 -8.28 -7.62
CA LEU A 89 3.43 -7.63 -8.78
C LEU A 89 2.55 -6.51 -9.36
N GLY A 90 1.22 -6.66 -9.28
CA GLY A 90 0.27 -5.63 -9.70
C GLY A 90 0.10 -4.49 -8.69
N PHE A 91 0.57 -4.67 -7.46
CA PHE A 91 0.26 -3.80 -6.33
C PHE A 91 1.47 -3.57 -5.42
N LYS A 92 2.28 -2.57 -5.74
CA LYS A 92 3.39 -2.11 -4.90
C LYS A 92 3.06 -0.83 -4.15
N VAL A 93 3.35 -0.80 -2.85
CA VAL A 93 2.85 0.24 -1.94
C VAL A 93 3.98 1.06 -1.35
N ILE A 94 3.91 2.38 -1.55
CA ILE A 94 4.88 3.36 -1.04
C ILE A 94 4.63 3.59 0.45
N ASN A 95 5.67 3.46 1.25
CA ASN A 95 5.70 3.75 2.68
C ASN A 95 6.94 4.59 3.01
N THR A 96 6.82 5.44 4.03
CA THR A 96 7.89 6.35 4.47
C THR A 96 7.81 6.56 5.97
N ARG A 97 8.99 6.63 6.63
CA ARG A 97 9.16 6.99 8.04
C ARG A 97 8.36 6.18 9.06
N GLY A 98 8.16 4.89 8.83
CA GLY A 98 7.51 3.98 9.78
C GLY A 98 6.06 3.64 9.41
N PHE A 99 5.46 2.76 10.22
CA PHE A 99 4.05 2.34 10.13
C PHE A 99 3.66 1.80 8.74
N ALA A 100 4.55 1.02 8.13
CA ALA A 100 4.34 0.50 6.79
C ALA A 100 3.12 -0.42 6.73
N ASN A 101 2.31 -0.27 5.69
CA ASN A 101 1.06 -1.01 5.55
C ASN A 101 0.77 -1.32 4.08
N THR A 102 0.29 -2.53 3.78
CA THR A 102 -0.12 -2.97 2.43
C THR A 102 -1.27 -2.16 1.87
N THR A 103 -1.93 -1.34 2.68
CA THR A 103 -2.88 -0.32 2.28
C THR A 103 -2.60 0.95 3.08
N ASN A 104 -1.70 1.78 2.56
CA ASN A 104 -1.26 2.97 3.28
C ASN A 104 -2.25 4.13 3.12
N VAL A 105 -3.21 4.24 4.06
CA VAL A 105 -4.16 5.37 4.17
C VAL A 105 -3.52 6.67 4.70
N ARG A 106 -2.24 6.63 5.08
CA ARG A 106 -1.49 7.76 5.65
C ARG A 106 -0.57 8.44 4.63
N PHE A 107 -0.39 7.86 3.45
CA PHE A 107 0.46 8.36 2.38
C PHE A 107 -0.37 8.64 1.13
N ALA A 108 -0.36 9.88 0.65
CA ALA A 108 -1.10 10.28 -0.54
C ALA A 108 -0.29 10.01 -1.81
N GLN A 109 -0.95 9.62 -2.90
CA GLN A 109 -0.33 9.54 -4.22
C GLN A 109 -1.16 10.38 -5.18
N LEU A 110 -0.50 11.29 -5.88
CA LEU A 110 -1.11 12.21 -6.82
C LEU A 110 -0.56 11.97 -8.22
N VAL A 111 -1.38 12.18 -9.25
CA VAL A 111 -0.95 12.29 -10.65
C VAL A 111 -1.35 13.66 -11.14
N ASP A 112 -0.37 14.51 -11.47
CA ASP A 112 -0.58 15.92 -11.80
C ASP A 112 -1.41 16.64 -10.70
N GLY A 113 -1.13 16.30 -9.44
CA GLY A 113 -1.86 16.84 -8.28
C GLY A 113 -3.30 16.33 -8.10
N ILE A 114 -3.75 15.34 -8.88
CA ILE A 114 -5.06 14.68 -8.70
C ILE A 114 -4.87 13.39 -7.88
N ASP A 115 -5.71 13.15 -6.88
CA ASP A 115 -5.62 12.00 -5.98
C ASP A 115 -5.84 10.67 -6.73
N ASN A 116 -4.91 9.73 -6.55
CA ASN A 116 -4.87 8.41 -7.18
C ASN A 116 -5.50 7.31 -6.30
N GLN A 117 -6.31 7.70 -5.31
CA GLN A 117 -6.99 6.75 -4.44
C GLN A 117 -8.20 6.07 -5.10
N ALA A 118 -8.43 4.82 -4.70
CA ALA A 118 -9.71 4.16 -4.85
C ALA A 118 -10.64 4.61 -3.70
N PRO A 119 -11.78 5.27 -3.97
CA PRO A 119 -12.65 5.83 -2.92
C PRO A 119 -13.08 4.82 -1.84
N HIS A 120 -13.43 3.58 -2.18
CA HIS A 120 -13.82 2.55 -1.21
C HIS A 120 -12.64 2.10 -0.34
N LEU A 121 -11.45 1.95 -0.94
CA LEU A 121 -10.25 1.57 -0.21
C LEU A 121 -9.78 2.71 0.71
N GLY A 122 -9.98 3.96 0.30
CA GLY A 122 -9.54 5.16 1.00
C GLY A 122 -8.01 5.35 0.97
N ALA A 123 -7.34 4.68 0.02
CA ALA A 123 -5.88 4.66 -0.14
C ALA A 123 -5.49 4.61 -1.63
N PRO A 124 -4.25 4.99 -1.97
CA PRO A 124 -3.72 4.84 -3.32
C PRO A 124 -3.78 3.40 -3.83
N ILE A 125 -4.10 3.23 -5.13
CA ILE A 125 -4.14 1.92 -5.79
C ILE A 125 -2.85 1.60 -6.56
N ALA A 126 -1.70 1.80 -5.89
CA ALA A 126 -0.37 1.72 -6.50
C ALA A 126 -0.30 2.55 -7.81
N ASN A 127 0.36 2.07 -8.86
CA ASN A 127 0.41 2.74 -10.16
C ASN A 127 -0.73 2.33 -11.12
N ALA A 128 -1.81 1.72 -10.63
CA ALA A 128 -2.84 1.18 -11.52
C ALA A 128 -3.67 2.28 -12.20
N LEU A 129 -4.14 3.28 -11.46
CA LEU A 129 -4.74 4.51 -12.00
C LEU A 129 -3.67 5.60 -12.32
N GLY A 130 -2.39 5.29 -12.07
CA GLY A 130 -1.25 6.17 -12.34
C GLY A 130 -0.84 6.24 -13.81
N ALA A 131 0.09 7.14 -14.14
CA ALA A 131 0.63 7.28 -15.50
C ALA A 131 1.48 6.06 -15.92
N ASN A 132 1.62 5.82 -17.23
CA ASN A 132 2.55 4.81 -17.74
C ASN A 132 3.97 5.39 -17.90
N ASP A 133 4.96 4.51 -18.02
CA ASP A 133 6.39 4.88 -18.04
C ASP A 133 6.78 5.84 -19.17
N LEU A 134 6.05 5.82 -20.29
CA LEU A 134 6.33 6.70 -21.42
C LEU A 134 5.90 8.14 -21.15
N ASP A 135 4.89 8.34 -20.31
CA ASP A 135 4.30 9.66 -20.04
C ASP A 135 4.77 10.29 -18.72
N ILE A 136 5.40 9.54 -17.82
CA ILE A 136 5.95 10.12 -16.60
C ILE A 136 7.16 10.98 -16.95
N ASP A 137 7.17 12.23 -16.48
CA ASP A 137 8.33 13.13 -16.53
C ASP A 137 9.21 12.91 -15.31
N LYS A 138 8.61 13.00 -14.12
CA LYS A 138 9.27 12.80 -12.82
C LYS A 138 8.28 12.43 -11.73
N ILE A 139 8.80 11.84 -10.65
CA ILE A 139 8.07 11.58 -9.41
C ILE A 139 8.74 12.37 -8.29
N GLU A 140 7.98 13.19 -7.57
CA GLU A 140 8.43 13.90 -6.37
C GLU A 140 7.83 13.24 -5.13
N ILE A 141 8.66 12.94 -4.12
CA ILE A 141 8.23 12.28 -2.88
C ILE A 141 8.60 13.12 -1.67
N ILE A 142 7.62 13.43 -0.84
CA ILE A 142 7.83 14.00 0.50
C ILE A 142 7.68 12.84 1.49
N PRO A 143 8.76 12.36 2.13
CA PRO A 143 8.72 11.20 3.02
C PRO A 143 8.16 11.51 4.42
N GLY A 144 7.66 12.72 4.67
CA GLY A 144 7.12 13.18 5.96
C GLY A 144 5.83 13.97 5.82
N THR A 145 5.29 14.42 6.95
CA THR A 145 4.01 15.14 7.00
C THR A 145 3.92 16.26 5.97
N ALA A 146 2.83 16.28 5.20
CA ALA A 146 2.52 17.34 4.24
C ALA A 146 1.08 17.88 4.40
N SER A 147 0.43 17.52 5.52
CA SER A 147 -0.97 17.90 5.80
C SER A 147 -1.21 19.40 5.80
N ALA A 148 -0.24 20.24 6.17
CA ALA A 148 -0.43 21.69 6.16
C ALA A 148 -0.76 22.26 4.76
N LEU A 149 -0.27 21.61 3.68
CA LEU A 149 -0.52 22.03 2.29
C LEU A 149 -1.53 21.13 1.57
N TYR A 150 -1.57 19.83 1.88
CA TYR A 150 -2.38 18.84 1.14
C TYR A 150 -3.56 18.27 1.94
N GLY A 151 -3.61 18.49 3.24
CA GLY A 151 -4.70 18.07 4.10
C GLY A 151 -4.73 16.57 4.40
N LEU A 152 -5.78 15.90 3.90
CA LEU A 152 -6.12 14.52 4.30
C LEU A 152 -5.07 13.52 3.76
N ASN A 153 -4.83 12.43 4.48
CA ASN A 153 -4.05 11.27 4.04
C ASN A 153 -2.58 11.55 3.68
N SER A 154 -2.02 12.69 4.12
CA SER A 154 -0.62 13.05 3.88
C SER A 154 0.17 13.21 5.18
N ILE A 155 -0.09 12.33 6.16
CA ILE A 155 0.54 12.36 7.48
C ILE A 155 1.88 11.63 7.49
N ASN A 156 2.02 10.54 6.72
CA ASN A 156 3.30 9.86 6.49
C ASN A 156 4.07 10.44 5.31
N GLY A 157 3.40 11.10 4.37
CA GLY A 157 4.04 11.61 3.17
C GLY A 157 3.08 11.82 2.00
N LEU A 158 3.65 12.23 0.87
CA LEU A 158 2.99 12.09 -0.41
C LEU A 158 3.97 11.86 -1.55
N ALA A 159 3.49 11.22 -2.62
CA ALA A 159 4.15 11.18 -3.92
C ALA A 159 3.31 11.95 -4.94
N ASN A 160 3.95 12.74 -5.79
CA ASN A 160 3.32 13.42 -6.91
C ASN A 160 4.00 13.01 -8.21
N ILE A 161 3.27 12.25 -9.03
CA ILE A 161 3.68 11.77 -10.35
C ILE A 161 3.32 12.86 -11.35
N GLN A 162 4.32 13.51 -11.95
CA GLN A 162 4.12 14.54 -12.95
C GLN A 162 4.26 13.95 -14.35
N THR A 163 3.27 14.21 -15.20
CA THR A 163 3.25 13.72 -16.57
C THR A 163 3.85 14.73 -17.55
N LYS A 164 4.31 14.24 -18.70
CA LYS A 164 4.90 15.06 -19.75
C LYS A 164 3.85 15.99 -20.35
N ASN A 165 4.18 17.27 -20.41
CA ASN A 165 3.33 18.28 -21.03
C ASN A 165 3.25 18.07 -22.56
N PRO A 166 2.06 18.02 -23.17
CA PRO A 166 1.91 17.71 -24.60
C PRO A 166 2.36 18.84 -25.54
N PHE A 167 2.51 20.08 -25.07
CA PHE A 167 3.10 21.16 -25.85
C PHE A 167 4.61 21.00 -26.00
N GLU A 168 5.28 20.48 -24.97
CA GLU A 168 6.74 20.31 -24.90
C GLU A 168 7.18 18.94 -25.44
N TYR A 169 6.43 17.89 -25.11
CA TYR A 169 6.75 16.51 -25.43
C TYR A 169 5.76 15.94 -26.45
N GLN A 170 5.92 16.32 -27.72
CA GLN A 170 5.10 15.84 -28.84
C GLN A 170 5.65 14.53 -29.46
N GLY A 171 4.79 13.81 -30.17
CA GLY A 171 5.14 12.61 -30.93
C GLY A 171 4.46 11.34 -30.41
N ILE A 172 4.82 10.22 -31.04
CA ILE A 172 4.37 8.88 -30.66
C ILE A 172 5.52 8.18 -29.95
N SER A 173 5.22 7.49 -28.86
CA SER A 173 6.15 6.58 -28.20
C SER A 173 5.45 5.25 -27.94
N ILE A 174 6.15 4.16 -28.21
CA ILE A 174 5.65 2.80 -28.00
C ILE A 174 6.67 2.05 -27.14
N GLN A 175 6.19 1.24 -26.20
CA GLN A 175 7.02 0.33 -25.42
C GLN A 175 6.42 -1.05 -25.40
N GLN A 176 7.26 -2.06 -25.61
CA GLN A 176 6.96 -3.45 -25.31
C GLN A 176 8.00 -3.96 -24.32
N LEU A 177 7.55 -4.40 -23.14
CA LEU A 177 8.36 -5.08 -22.14
C LEU A 177 7.86 -6.52 -22.03
N THR A 178 8.74 -7.48 -22.22
CA THR A 178 8.44 -8.91 -22.03
C THR A 178 9.45 -9.49 -21.06
N GLY A 179 8.99 -10.27 -20.10
CA GLY A 179 9.86 -10.89 -19.10
C GLY A 179 9.36 -12.25 -18.63
N VAL A 180 10.14 -12.83 -17.74
CA VAL A 180 9.84 -14.12 -17.10
C VAL A 180 10.13 -14.02 -15.60
N ASN A 181 9.19 -14.49 -14.80
CA ASN A 181 9.34 -14.72 -13.36
C ASN A 181 9.14 -16.21 -13.04
N HIS A 182 9.16 -16.59 -11.75
CA HIS A 182 9.09 -18.01 -11.30
C HIS A 182 10.21 -18.89 -11.89
N VAL A 183 11.35 -18.28 -12.23
CA VAL A 183 12.50 -19.02 -12.78
C VAL A 183 13.04 -19.96 -11.70
N GLY A 184 13.32 -21.21 -12.06
CA GLY A 184 13.90 -22.19 -11.12
C GLY A 184 12.94 -22.75 -10.07
N ASN A 185 11.62 -22.57 -10.22
CA ASN A 185 10.60 -23.13 -9.33
C ASN A 185 10.74 -22.74 -7.84
N ILE A 186 11.19 -21.51 -7.56
CA ILE A 186 11.46 -21.01 -6.21
C ILE A 186 10.24 -21.05 -5.26
N ASP A 187 9.04 -21.03 -5.83
CA ASP A 187 7.73 -21.07 -5.17
C ASP A 187 6.94 -22.31 -5.62
N ARG A 188 7.61 -23.28 -6.25
CA ARG A 188 7.06 -24.55 -6.80
C ARG A 188 6.30 -24.39 -8.13
N PHE A 189 6.29 -23.20 -8.74
CA PHE A 189 5.64 -22.97 -10.03
C PHE A 189 6.65 -22.86 -11.17
N SER A 190 6.26 -23.37 -12.35
CA SER A 190 7.05 -23.24 -13.57
C SER A 190 7.20 -21.77 -13.98
N PRO A 191 8.27 -21.39 -14.70
CA PRO A 191 8.46 -20.04 -15.20
C PRO A 191 7.22 -19.47 -15.91
N LYS A 192 6.84 -18.23 -15.59
CA LYS A 192 5.65 -17.55 -16.13
C LYS A 192 6.05 -16.30 -16.92
N ILE A 193 5.32 -16.04 -18.00
CA ILE A 193 5.55 -14.87 -18.85
C ILE A 193 4.89 -13.65 -18.22
N TYR A 194 5.61 -12.53 -18.24
CA TYR A 194 5.12 -11.21 -17.95
C TYR A 194 5.22 -10.35 -19.21
N SER A 195 4.20 -9.56 -19.52
CA SER A 195 4.19 -8.68 -20.68
C SER A 195 3.52 -7.36 -20.35
N GLN A 196 4.12 -6.26 -20.78
CA GLN A 196 3.57 -4.93 -20.69
C GLN A 196 3.74 -4.20 -22.03
N PHE A 197 2.66 -3.60 -22.52
CA PHE A 197 2.66 -2.72 -23.67
C PHE A 197 2.26 -1.31 -23.22
N ASN A 198 2.98 -0.28 -23.66
CA ASN A 198 2.61 1.12 -23.43
C ASN A 198 2.60 1.87 -24.77
N LEU A 199 1.64 2.78 -24.92
CA LEU A 199 1.53 3.72 -26.02
C LEU A 199 1.33 5.12 -25.43
N ARG A 200 2.03 6.09 -26.00
CA ARG A 200 1.84 7.52 -25.77
C ARG A 200 1.75 8.24 -27.10
N TYR A 201 0.76 9.10 -27.24
CA TYR A 201 0.62 10.04 -28.35
C TYR A 201 0.34 11.42 -27.79
N ALA A 202 1.14 12.41 -28.17
CA ALA A 202 0.90 13.81 -27.81
C ALA A 202 1.15 14.71 -29.01
N GLN A 203 0.28 15.68 -29.25
CA GLN A 203 0.38 16.57 -30.38
C GLN A 203 -0.12 17.96 -30.00
N ALA A 204 0.70 18.98 -30.27
CA ALA A 204 0.25 20.36 -30.28
C ALA A 204 -0.17 20.74 -31.70
N PHE A 205 -1.42 21.14 -31.88
CA PHE A 205 -1.93 21.65 -33.17
C PHE A 205 -1.63 23.14 -33.35
N SER A 206 -1.43 23.85 -32.25
CA SER A 206 -0.95 25.23 -32.18
C SER A 206 -0.27 25.46 -30.83
N GLU A 207 0.26 26.66 -30.60
CA GLU A 207 0.70 27.09 -29.27
C GLU A 207 -0.43 27.12 -28.23
N LYS A 208 -1.69 27.08 -28.69
CA LYS A 208 -2.88 27.17 -27.85
C LYS A 208 -3.61 25.85 -27.63
N ILE A 209 -3.49 24.87 -28.52
CA ILE A 209 -4.29 23.63 -28.45
C ILE A 209 -3.37 22.42 -28.58
N ALA A 210 -3.46 21.52 -27.62
CA ALA A 210 -2.79 20.23 -27.65
C ALA A 210 -3.69 19.10 -27.14
N VAL A 211 -3.40 17.89 -27.61
CA VAL A 211 -4.05 16.65 -27.14
C VAL A 211 -3.00 15.64 -26.70
N LYS A 212 -3.38 14.82 -25.72
CA LYS A 212 -2.59 13.68 -25.26
C LYS A 212 -3.47 12.45 -25.15
N PHE A 213 -2.95 11.31 -25.56
CA PHE A 213 -3.57 10.01 -25.37
C PHE A 213 -2.50 9.04 -24.90
N ASN A 214 -2.79 8.26 -23.87
CA ASN A 214 -1.98 7.11 -23.53
C ASN A 214 -2.82 5.84 -23.30
N ALA A 215 -2.18 4.70 -23.53
CA ALA A 215 -2.75 3.38 -23.28
C ALA A 215 -1.67 2.44 -22.74
N SER A 216 -2.04 1.52 -21.86
CA SER A 216 -1.14 0.55 -21.28
C SER A 216 -1.87 -0.75 -20.98
N THR A 217 -1.23 -1.87 -21.27
CA THR A 217 -1.73 -3.21 -20.95
C THR A 217 -0.63 -4.00 -20.25
N THR A 218 -0.91 -4.54 -19.07
CA THR A 218 -0.02 -5.46 -18.36
C THR A 218 -0.72 -6.80 -18.18
N GLY A 219 0.00 -7.89 -18.42
CA GLY A 219 -0.46 -9.26 -18.21
C GLY A 219 0.66 -10.16 -17.70
N GLY A 220 0.33 -11.12 -16.85
CA GLY A 220 1.28 -12.12 -16.36
C GLY A 220 0.75 -12.89 -15.15
N THR A 221 1.62 -13.64 -14.48
CA THR A 221 1.30 -14.32 -13.22
C THR A 221 2.02 -13.63 -12.06
N ASP A 222 1.27 -13.36 -11.01
CA ASP A 222 1.71 -12.73 -9.76
C ASP A 222 2.65 -13.64 -8.95
N TRP A 223 3.36 -13.06 -7.99
CA TRP A 223 4.09 -13.84 -6.98
C TRP A 223 3.11 -14.58 -6.08
N ILE A 224 3.48 -15.79 -5.67
CA ILE A 224 2.57 -16.70 -4.99
C ILE A 224 2.85 -16.74 -3.48
N ALA A 225 1.77 -16.80 -2.69
CA ALA A 225 1.85 -16.96 -1.25
C ALA A 225 1.39 -18.37 -0.86
N ASP A 226 2.33 -19.17 -0.36
CA ASP A 226 2.15 -20.57 0.07
C ASP A 226 2.96 -20.83 1.34
N ASP A 227 2.97 -19.87 2.28
CA ASP A 227 3.55 -20.05 3.61
C ASP A 227 2.67 -21.01 4.42
N ARG A 228 3.28 -22.11 4.86
CA ARG A 228 2.64 -23.22 5.58
C ARG A 228 3.02 -23.27 7.06
N THR A 229 3.60 -22.20 7.58
CA THR A 229 3.90 -22.07 9.00
C THR A 229 2.62 -22.11 9.83
N ASP A 230 2.60 -22.88 10.93
CA ASP A 230 1.45 -22.95 11.83
C ASP A 230 1.34 -21.67 12.68
N LEU A 231 0.21 -20.96 12.56
CA LEU A 231 -0.15 -19.80 13.37
C LEU A 231 -0.65 -20.18 14.77
N ALA A 232 -0.94 -21.45 15.02
CA ALA A 232 -1.53 -21.96 16.25
C ALA A 232 -0.74 -23.11 16.92
N PRO A 233 0.61 -23.08 16.96
CA PRO A 233 1.42 -24.25 17.31
C PRO A 233 1.27 -24.69 18.77
N SER A 234 0.80 -23.80 19.65
CA SER A 234 0.71 -24.02 21.09
C SER A 234 -0.72 -24.23 21.61
N LEU A 235 -1.76 -24.15 20.76
CA LEU A 235 -3.15 -24.22 21.23
C LEU A 235 -3.52 -25.54 21.90
N ASN A 236 -2.85 -26.63 21.52
CA ASN A 236 -3.03 -27.96 22.10
C ASN A 236 -1.83 -28.42 22.94
N ALA A 237 -0.97 -27.49 23.38
CA ALA A 237 0.23 -27.80 24.18
C ALA A 237 -0.10 -28.55 25.48
N SER A 238 -1.24 -28.26 26.12
CA SER A 238 -1.72 -28.98 27.32
C SER A 238 -2.06 -30.46 27.08
N THR A 239 -2.12 -30.88 25.81
CA THR A 239 -2.34 -32.27 25.39
C THR A 239 -1.13 -32.89 24.67
N ASN A 240 0.00 -32.17 24.62
CA ASN A 240 1.24 -32.58 23.96
C ASN A 240 1.09 -32.88 22.45
N LEU A 241 0.20 -32.14 21.77
CA LEU A 241 -0.01 -32.22 20.33
C LEU A 241 0.56 -30.97 19.65
N TYR A 242 1.54 -31.17 18.77
CA TYR A 242 2.30 -30.12 18.09
C TYR A 242 2.50 -30.46 16.61
N GLY A 243 2.84 -29.45 15.81
CA GLY A 243 3.16 -29.64 14.39
C GLY A 243 2.06 -30.40 13.64
N ALA A 244 2.45 -31.45 12.90
CA ALA A 244 1.51 -32.27 12.13
C ALA A 244 0.45 -33.01 12.97
N ASP A 245 0.68 -33.18 14.28
CA ASP A 245 -0.28 -33.81 15.19
C ASP A 245 -1.23 -32.79 15.84
N ASN A 246 -1.04 -31.47 15.62
CA ASN A 246 -1.91 -30.42 16.15
C ASN A 246 -3.27 -30.42 15.43
N PRO A 247 -4.40 -30.76 16.09
CA PRO A 247 -5.71 -30.75 15.45
C PRO A 247 -6.26 -29.34 15.17
N ALA A 248 -5.55 -28.29 15.61
CA ALA A 248 -5.85 -26.88 15.31
C ALA A 248 -4.87 -26.23 14.31
N PHE A 249 -4.10 -27.03 13.58
CA PHE A 249 -3.08 -26.55 12.63
C PHE A 249 -3.65 -25.49 11.67
N ASP A 250 -3.00 -24.33 11.64
CA ASP A 250 -3.45 -23.15 10.89
C ASP A 250 -2.31 -22.58 10.03
N GLU A 251 -2.27 -22.93 8.74
CA GLU A 251 -1.27 -22.42 7.80
C GLU A 251 -1.46 -20.91 7.55
N VAL A 252 -0.36 -20.14 7.48
CA VAL A 252 -0.40 -18.69 7.17
C VAL A 252 -1.19 -18.36 5.89
N ASN A 253 -1.02 -19.16 4.82
CA ASN A 253 -1.79 -19.03 3.57
C ASN A 253 -2.88 -20.10 3.41
N GLY A 254 -3.42 -20.58 4.53
CA GLY A 254 -4.63 -21.40 4.61
C GLY A 254 -5.85 -20.58 5.04
N TYR A 255 -7.03 -20.97 4.56
CA TYR A 255 -8.30 -20.32 4.89
C TYR A 255 -9.37 -21.35 5.27
N GLY A 256 -10.25 -21.02 6.22
CA GLY A 256 -11.29 -21.91 6.76
C GLY A 256 -10.90 -22.62 8.07
N ASN A 257 -9.64 -22.52 8.50
CA ASN A 257 -9.06 -23.10 9.71
C ASN A 257 -8.55 -22.06 10.74
N GLU A 258 -8.77 -20.78 10.46
CA GLU A 258 -8.29 -19.66 11.26
C GLU A 258 -8.98 -19.59 12.63
N SER A 259 -8.48 -18.72 13.51
CA SER A 259 -8.95 -18.54 14.89
C SER A 259 -10.48 -18.50 15.01
N ALA A 260 -11.19 -17.90 14.06
CA ALA A 260 -12.64 -17.79 14.13
C ALA A 260 -13.37 -19.13 13.90
N ASN A 261 -12.82 -20.03 13.09
CA ASN A 261 -13.42 -21.29 12.65
C ASN A 261 -13.07 -22.51 13.54
N ARG A 262 -12.32 -22.29 14.63
CA ARG A 262 -11.94 -23.35 15.59
C ARG A 262 -12.98 -23.60 16.68
N LYS A 263 -13.05 -24.83 17.20
CA LYS A 263 -13.90 -25.20 18.34
C LYS A 263 -13.11 -25.99 19.38
N THR A 264 -13.36 -25.72 20.67
CA THR A 264 -12.85 -26.56 21.77
C THR A 264 -13.81 -27.73 21.96
N LEU A 265 -13.32 -28.96 21.85
CA LEU A 265 -14.08 -30.20 22.03
C LEU A 265 -13.60 -30.92 23.30
N SER A 266 -14.55 -31.31 24.16
CA SER A 266 -14.27 -32.20 25.30
C SER A 266 -14.38 -33.66 24.85
N LEU A 267 -13.23 -34.32 24.70
CA LEU A 267 -13.11 -35.70 24.21
C LEU A 267 -12.36 -36.53 25.26
N ASN A 268 -12.96 -37.64 25.71
CA ASN A 268 -12.36 -38.58 26.67
C ASN A 268 -11.77 -37.90 27.93
N GLY A 269 -12.44 -36.88 28.46
CA GLY A 269 -12.03 -36.15 29.67
C GLY A 269 -10.98 -35.06 29.47
N LYS A 270 -10.58 -34.77 28.22
CA LYS A 270 -9.68 -33.67 27.87
C LYS A 270 -10.31 -32.71 26.86
N ASN A 271 -9.87 -31.46 26.89
CA ASN A 271 -10.24 -30.41 25.95
C ASN A 271 -9.20 -30.27 24.84
N TYR A 272 -9.65 -30.38 23.59
CA TYR A 272 -8.84 -30.20 22.39
C TYR A 272 -9.38 -29.04 21.58
N VAL A 273 -8.53 -28.14 21.14
CA VAL A 273 -8.89 -27.13 20.13
C VAL A 273 -8.78 -27.78 18.76
N VAL A 274 -9.85 -27.75 17.97
CA VAL A 274 -9.92 -28.40 16.66
C VAL A 274 -10.34 -27.37 15.61
N ALA A 275 -9.67 -27.39 14.46
CA ALA A 275 -10.01 -26.62 13.28
C ALA A 275 -10.50 -27.54 12.16
N ARG A 276 -11.29 -27.01 11.21
CA ARG A 276 -11.52 -27.65 9.90
C ARG A 276 -10.22 -27.74 9.10
N THR A 277 -10.28 -28.41 7.96
CA THR A 277 -9.12 -28.59 7.08
C THR A 277 -8.86 -27.34 6.22
N GLY A 278 -9.89 -26.58 5.85
CA GLY A 278 -9.74 -25.35 5.07
C GLY A 278 -9.31 -25.58 3.62
N TYR A 279 -8.93 -24.51 2.94
CA TYR A 279 -8.39 -24.47 1.57
C TYR A 279 -7.16 -23.55 1.54
N ARG A 280 -6.17 -23.86 0.71
CA ARG A 280 -5.02 -22.98 0.53
C ARG A 280 -5.38 -21.82 -0.38
N GLU A 281 -4.65 -20.71 -0.25
CA GLU A 281 -4.77 -19.57 -1.17
C GLU A 281 -4.64 -19.99 -2.64
N THR A 282 -3.71 -20.90 -2.91
CA THR A 282 -3.44 -21.47 -4.24
C THR A 282 -4.55 -22.36 -4.78
N ASP A 283 -5.47 -22.84 -3.93
CA ASP A 283 -6.64 -23.58 -4.36
C ASP A 283 -7.77 -22.64 -4.81
N ILE A 284 -7.93 -21.51 -4.09
CA ILE A 284 -9.11 -20.63 -4.22
C ILE A 284 -8.87 -19.37 -5.06
N SER A 285 -7.64 -19.05 -5.42
CA SER A 285 -7.30 -17.85 -6.18
C SER A 285 -6.53 -18.15 -7.47
N ASP A 286 -6.81 -17.35 -8.49
CA ASP A 286 -5.99 -17.24 -9.69
C ASP A 286 -4.98 -16.12 -9.52
N TYR A 287 -3.69 -16.43 -9.64
CA TYR A 287 -2.61 -15.45 -9.56
C TYR A 287 -2.43 -14.70 -10.90
N ASP A 288 -3.47 -14.60 -11.72
CA ASP A 288 -3.41 -13.89 -13.00
C ASP A 288 -3.48 -12.37 -12.77
N ILE A 289 -2.55 -11.64 -13.37
CA ILE A 289 -2.53 -10.18 -13.35
C ILE A 289 -3.03 -9.66 -14.68
N LYS A 290 -3.95 -8.71 -14.62
CA LYS A 290 -4.33 -7.86 -15.76
C LYS A 290 -4.41 -6.41 -15.30
N ASN A 291 -3.87 -5.51 -16.09
CA ASN A 291 -4.08 -4.07 -15.90
C ASN A 291 -4.18 -3.41 -17.27
N TYR A 292 -5.39 -2.97 -17.62
CA TYR A 292 -5.65 -2.20 -18.82
C TYR A 292 -5.97 -0.79 -18.40
N LYS A 293 -5.13 0.19 -18.75
CA LYS A 293 -5.37 1.59 -18.44
C LYS A 293 -5.23 2.47 -19.67
N ALA A 294 -6.07 3.50 -19.76
CA ALA A 294 -6.01 4.50 -20.80
C ALA A 294 -6.35 5.87 -20.24
N ASP A 295 -5.75 6.90 -20.82
CA ASP A 295 -6.07 8.28 -20.52
C ASP A 295 -6.05 9.16 -21.77
N VAL A 296 -6.95 10.14 -21.78
CA VAL A 296 -7.03 11.18 -22.80
C VAL A 296 -7.06 12.54 -22.14
N GLY A 297 -6.35 13.50 -22.72
CA GLY A 297 -6.27 14.86 -22.25
C GLY A 297 -6.41 15.87 -23.39
N PHE A 298 -7.23 16.89 -23.16
CA PHE A 298 -7.33 18.07 -24.00
C PHE A 298 -6.77 19.28 -23.25
N TYR A 299 -5.90 20.04 -23.92
CA TYR A 299 -5.16 21.13 -23.31
C TYR A 299 -5.34 22.41 -24.13
N PHE A 300 -5.73 23.49 -23.46
CA PHE A 300 -6.00 24.78 -24.08
C PHE A 300 -5.27 25.92 -23.35
N ARG A 301 -4.43 26.66 -24.07
CA ARG A 301 -3.72 27.86 -23.59
C ARG A 301 -4.29 29.12 -24.25
N PRO A 302 -5.30 29.79 -23.65
CA PRO A 302 -5.89 31.00 -24.25
C PRO A 302 -4.89 32.14 -24.39
N LYS A 303 -3.95 32.24 -23.44
CA LYS A 303 -2.82 33.18 -23.40
C LYS A 303 -1.62 32.51 -22.73
N LYS A 304 -0.45 33.17 -22.83
CA LYS A 304 0.78 32.72 -22.15
C LYS A 304 0.53 32.51 -20.66
N ASP A 305 1.07 31.41 -20.13
CA ASP A 305 0.98 30.98 -18.72
C ASP A 305 -0.44 30.70 -18.20
N HIS A 306 -1.44 30.65 -19.08
CA HIS A 306 -2.80 30.19 -18.78
C HIS A 306 -3.03 28.87 -19.46
N GLU A 307 -3.47 27.85 -18.73
CA GLU A 307 -3.71 26.52 -19.29
C GLU A 307 -4.93 25.89 -18.64
N LEU A 308 -5.84 25.41 -19.48
CA LEU A 308 -6.96 24.53 -19.14
C LEU A 308 -6.59 23.12 -19.58
N ALA A 309 -6.64 22.16 -18.67
CA ALA A 309 -6.53 20.74 -18.95
C ALA A 309 -7.85 20.05 -18.59
N VAL A 310 -8.39 19.29 -19.53
CA VAL A 310 -9.53 18.39 -19.31
C VAL A 310 -9.05 16.98 -19.57
N THR A 311 -9.11 16.11 -18.57
CA THR A 311 -8.57 14.76 -18.65
C THR A 311 -9.59 13.71 -18.22
N TYR A 312 -9.53 12.56 -18.87
CA TYR A 312 -10.29 11.37 -18.50
C TYR A 312 -9.35 10.17 -18.46
N LYS A 313 -9.39 9.40 -17.37
CA LYS A 313 -8.62 8.18 -17.14
C LYS A 313 -9.56 7.03 -16.83
N THR A 314 -9.26 5.85 -17.33
CA THR A 314 -9.99 4.62 -17.02
C THR A 314 -9.02 3.47 -16.85
N VAL A 315 -9.33 2.55 -15.93
CA VAL A 315 -8.55 1.34 -15.70
C VAL A 315 -9.45 0.15 -15.37
N LEU A 316 -9.06 -1.03 -15.85
CA LEU A 316 -9.58 -2.35 -15.47
C LEU A 316 -8.43 -3.19 -14.91
N ILE A 317 -8.62 -3.80 -13.73
CA ILE A 317 -7.58 -4.49 -12.99
C ILE A 317 -8.07 -5.89 -12.56
N ASN A 318 -7.21 -6.89 -12.78
CA ASN A 318 -7.25 -8.18 -12.09
C ASN A 318 -5.93 -8.34 -11.33
N THR A 319 -5.99 -8.51 -10.01
CA THR A 319 -4.79 -8.72 -9.16
C THR A 319 -5.20 -9.15 -7.77
N ILE A 320 -4.22 -9.53 -6.94
CA ILE A 320 -4.46 -9.80 -5.52
C ILE A 320 -4.19 -8.54 -4.70
N TYR A 321 -5.15 -8.22 -3.84
CA TYR A 321 -5.08 -7.12 -2.89
C TYR A 321 -5.06 -7.64 -1.44
N GLN A 322 -4.19 -7.06 -0.60
CA GLN A 322 -4.04 -7.46 0.79
C GLN A 322 -4.33 -6.31 1.75
N ARG A 323 -5.17 -6.58 2.75
CA ARG A 323 -5.39 -5.74 3.95
C ARG A 323 -5.29 -6.63 5.19
N SER A 324 -6.37 -6.74 5.97
CA SER A 324 -6.47 -7.69 7.09
C SER A 324 -6.63 -9.12 6.61
N ASN A 325 -7.16 -9.29 5.40
CA ASN A 325 -7.37 -10.53 4.65
C ASN A 325 -6.89 -10.26 3.21
N ARG A 326 -6.86 -11.29 2.36
CA ARG A 326 -6.59 -11.17 0.93
C ARG A 326 -7.86 -11.26 0.09
N PHE A 327 -7.83 -10.56 -1.05
CA PHE A 327 -8.93 -10.36 -1.96
C PHE A 327 -8.43 -10.60 -3.39
N THR A 328 -9.22 -11.30 -4.18
CA THR A 328 -9.05 -11.27 -5.62
C THR A 328 -9.81 -10.07 -6.13
N LEU A 329 -9.11 -9.10 -6.72
CA LEU A 329 -9.73 -8.07 -7.53
C LEU A 329 -9.93 -8.64 -8.92
N ASP A 330 -11.16 -8.66 -9.40
CA ASP A 330 -11.53 -9.18 -10.72
C ASP A 330 -12.53 -8.27 -11.40
N ASN A 331 -12.25 -7.91 -12.66
CA ASN A 331 -12.98 -6.89 -13.41
C ASN A 331 -13.17 -5.58 -12.62
N TYR A 332 -12.19 -5.26 -11.77
CA TYR A 332 -12.23 -4.09 -10.92
C TYR A 332 -11.95 -2.85 -11.75
N THR A 333 -12.81 -1.83 -11.69
CA THR A 333 -12.72 -0.64 -12.55
C THR A 333 -12.65 0.66 -11.77
N LEU A 334 -11.81 1.57 -12.26
CA LEU A 334 -11.76 2.97 -11.81
C LEU A 334 -11.85 3.91 -13.00
N ASN A 335 -12.59 4.99 -12.83
CA ASN A 335 -12.73 6.05 -13.82
C ASN A 335 -12.47 7.39 -13.14
N GLN A 336 -11.70 8.28 -13.77
CA GLN A 336 -11.40 9.60 -13.24
C GLN A 336 -11.58 10.66 -14.31
N PHE A 337 -12.44 11.64 -14.06
CA PHE A 337 -12.63 12.82 -14.90
C PHE A 337 -12.15 14.05 -14.14
N ALA A 338 -11.28 14.86 -14.74
CA ALA A 338 -10.73 16.05 -14.09
C ALA A 338 -10.68 17.25 -15.04
N VAL A 339 -10.92 18.42 -14.46
CA VAL A 339 -10.75 19.73 -15.09
C VAL A 339 -9.82 20.56 -14.20
N ASP A 340 -8.72 21.04 -14.77
CA ASP A 340 -7.74 21.90 -14.09
C ASP A 340 -7.51 23.15 -14.92
N TYR A 341 -7.72 24.33 -14.34
CA TYR A 341 -7.39 25.60 -14.97
C TYR A 341 -6.43 26.37 -14.08
N HIS A 342 -5.25 26.67 -14.61
CA HIS A 342 -4.23 27.40 -13.87
C HIS A 342 -3.68 28.60 -14.64
N THR A 343 -3.25 29.58 -13.87
CA THR A 343 -2.70 30.87 -14.29
C THR A 343 -1.54 31.23 -13.35
N PRO A 344 -0.76 32.30 -13.61
CA PRO A 344 0.24 32.75 -12.65
C PRO A 344 -0.35 33.21 -11.31
N VAL A 345 -1.62 33.61 -11.28
CA VAL A 345 -2.29 34.20 -10.11
C VAL A 345 -3.08 33.15 -9.35
N PHE A 346 -3.90 32.35 -10.02
CA PHE A 346 -4.76 31.36 -9.39
C PHE A 346 -4.79 30.04 -10.17
N GLN A 347 -5.19 28.98 -9.47
CA GLN A 347 -5.53 27.68 -10.03
C GLN A 347 -6.87 27.22 -9.45
N VAL A 348 -7.70 26.58 -10.26
CA VAL A 348 -8.92 25.90 -9.83
C VAL A 348 -8.97 24.53 -10.49
N LYS A 349 -9.23 23.50 -9.70
CA LYS A 349 -9.30 22.12 -10.16
C LYS A 349 -10.52 21.44 -9.58
N GLY A 350 -11.19 20.62 -10.38
CA GLY A 350 -12.27 19.74 -9.93
C GLY A 350 -12.13 18.37 -10.58
N TYR A 351 -12.41 17.30 -9.83
CA TYR A 351 -12.40 15.95 -10.37
C TYR A 351 -13.39 15.03 -9.68
N VAL A 352 -13.78 13.97 -10.39
CA VAL A 352 -14.57 12.86 -9.89
C VAL A 352 -13.81 11.57 -10.17
N THR A 353 -13.60 10.75 -9.15
CA THR A 353 -13.12 9.36 -9.28
C THR A 353 -14.26 8.42 -8.92
N SER A 354 -14.63 7.51 -9.80
CA SER A 354 -15.65 6.49 -9.57
C SER A 354 -15.03 5.10 -9.59
N GLU A 355 -15.55 4.22 -8.74
CA GLU A 355 -15.05 2.87 -8.51
C GLU A 355 -16.16 1.84 -8.55
N ASN A 356 -15.85 0.69 -9.13
CA ASN A 356 -16.69 -0.50 -9.09
C ASN A 356 -15.80 -1.74 -8.91
N THR A 357 -16.05 -2.53 -7.86
CA THR A 357 -15.26 -3.71 -7.55
C THR A 357 -15.49 -4.89 -8.51
N GLY A 358 -16.44 -4.81 -9.45
CA GLY A 358 -16.63 -5.87 -10.44
C GLY A 358 -16.98 -7.21 -9.80
N ASP A 359 -16.30 -8.26 -10.25
CA ASP A 359 -16.52 -9.66 -9.83
C ASP A 359 -15.60 -10.10 -8.69
N SER A 360 -14.89 -9.14 -8.08
CA SER A 360 -13.98 -9.35 -6.96
C SER A 360 -14.58 -10.16 -5.81
N TYR A 361 -13.76 -10.92 -5.08
CA TYR A 361 -14.22 -11.72 -3.94
C TYR A 361 -13.21 -11.79 -2.80
N ASN A 362 -13.71 -12.05 -1.60
CA ASN A 362 -12.89 -12.27 -0.41
C ASN A 362 -12.49 -13.74 -0.29
N MET A 363 -11.18 -14.01 -0.33
CA MET A 363 -10.64 -15.38 -0.33
C MET A 363 -11.02 -16.17 0.93
N ARG A 364 -10.93 -15.52 2.09
CA ARG A 364 -11.29 -16.16 3.37
C ARG A 364 -12.76 -16.57 3.41
N SER A 365 -13.67 -15.66 3.05
CA SER A 365 -15.11 -15.93 3.06
C SER A 365 -15.47 -17.03 2.05
N LEU A 366 -14.78 -17.08 0.91
CA LEU A 366 -14.92 -18.18 -0.05
C LEU A 366 -14.57 -19.53 0.59
N ALA A 367 -13.38 -19.66 1.20
CA ALA A 367 -12.96 -20.92 1.82
C ALA A 367 -13.89 -21.36 2.97
N GLU A 368 -14.30 -20.43 3.83
CA GLU A 368 -15.24 -20.70 4.94
C GLU A 368 -16.58 -21.24 4.41
N ASN A 369 -17.13 -20.63 3.35
CA ASN A 369 -18.42 -21.02 2.80
C ASN A 369 -18.34 -22.25 1.89
N MET A 370 -17.21 -22.50 1.24
CA MET A 370 -16.90 -23.79 0.61
C MET A 370 -16.97 -24.92 1.65
N ASP A 371 -16.39 -24.72 2.83
CA ASP A 371 -16.40 -25.70 3.92
C ASP A 371 -17.81 -25.92 4.50
N ARG A 372 -18.59 -24.85 4.67
CA ARG A 372 -19.97 -24.95 5.18
C ARG A 372 -20.96 -25.52 4.17
N ALA A 373 -20.70 -25.34 2.87
CA ALA A 373 -21.59 -25.80 1.81
C ALA A 373 -21.64 -27.34 1.70
N TYR A 374 -20.53 -28.05 1.96
CA TYR A 374 -20.57 -29.53 1.95
C TYR A 374 -21.07 -30.10 3.27
N LYS A 375 -20.80 -29.43 4.41
CA LYS A 375 -21.22 -29.86 5.74
C LYS A 375 -21.24 -28.67 6.70
N SER A 376 -22.32 -28.52 7.48
CA SER A 376 -22.39 -27.47 8.51
C SER A 376 -21.36 -27.68 9.63
N ASP A 377 -20.99 -26.60 10.32
CA ASP A 377 -20.00 -26.65 11.42
C ASP A 377 -20.40 -27.65 12.51
N ASP A 378 -21.66 -27.61 12.95
CA ASP A 378 -22.15 -28.53 13.98
C ASP A 378 -22.08 -29.99 13.54
N LYS A 379 -22.43 -30.28 12.28
CA LYS A 379 -22.33 -31.65 11.77
C LYS A 379 -20.89 -32.10 11.61
N TRP A 380 -20.00 -31.25 11.09
CA TRP A 380 -18.58 -31.60 10.95
C TRP A 380 -17.94 -31.91 12.31
N PHE A 381 -18.16 -31.06 13.32
CA PHE A 381 -17.61 -31.30 14.66
C PHE A 381 -18.26 -32.48 15.40
N ALA A 382 -19.54 -32.78 15.13
CA ALA A 382 -20.21 -33.97 15.66
C ALA A 382 -19.65 -35.27 15.05
N ASP A 383 -19.47 -35.30 13.72
CA ASP A 383 -18.84 -36.41 13.01
C ASP A 383 -17.40 -36.61 13.53
N TYR A 384 -16.64 -35.51 13.69
CA TYR A 384 -15.28 -35.51 14.24
C TYR A 384 -15.23 -36.13 15.64
N SER A 385 -16.09 -35.65 16.54
CA SER A 385 -16.14 -36.14 17.92
C SER A 385 -16.49 -37.62 18.00
N THR A 386 -17.39 -38.08 17.12
CA THR A 386 -17.81 -39.49 17.05
C THR A 386 -16.68 -40.37 16.52
N ALA A 387 -16.07 -39.98 15.40
CA ALA A 387 -14.96 -40.71 14.78
C ALA A 387 -13.74 -40.79 15.70
N TYR A 388 -13.42 -39.69 16.41
CA TYR A 388 -12.35 -39.68 17.42
C TYR A 388 -12.60 -40.71 18.52
N LYS A 389 -13.79 -40.70 19.14
CA LYS A 389 -14.14 -41.62 20.23
C LYS A 389 -14.05 -43.08 19.77
N ASN A 390 -14.51 -43.37 18.56
CA ASN A 390 -14.43 -44.72 17.98
C ASN A 390 -12.98 -45.13 17.71
N ALA A 391 -12.14 -44.24 17.17
CA ALA A 391 -10.73 -44.53 16.91
C ALA A 391 -9.96 -44.84 18.21
N VAL A 392 -10.19 -44.05 19.28
CA VAL A 392 -9.60 -44.31 20.60
C VAL A 392 -10.12 -45.63 21.19
N ALA A 393 -11.42 -45.91 21.10
CA ALA A 393 -11.99 -47.18 21.55
C ALA A 393 -11.40 -48.40 20.82
N ASN A 394 -10.99 -48.22 19.56
CA ASN A 394 -10.31 -49.23 18.75
C ASN A 394 -8.78 -49.27 18.95
N GLY A 395 -8.24 -48.56 19.95
CA GLY A 395 -6.82 -48.62 20.32
C GLY A 395 -5.89 -47.68 19.55
N SER A 396 -6.42 -46.71 18.78
CA SER A 396 -5.59 -45.71 18.10
C SER A 396 -4.91 -44.78 19.10
N SER A 397 -3.70 -44.30 18.77
CA SER A 397 -3.06 -43.22 19.53
C SER A 397 -3.93 -41.94 19.46
N VAL A 398 -3.76 -41.01 20.40
CA VAL A 398 -4.52 -39.75 20.41
C VAL A 398 -4.30 -38.96 19.10
N ALA A 399 -3.07 -38.90 18.62
CA ALA A 399 -2.74 -38.23 17.35
C ALA A 399 -3.39 -38.92 16.16
N ASP A 400 -3.32 -40.26 16.08
CA ASP A 400 -3.98 -41.03 15.02
C ASP A 400 -5.51 -40.90 15.07
N ALA A 401 -6.10 -40.88 16.26
CA ALA A 401 -7.53 -40.66 16.43
C ALA A 401 -7.96 -39.30 15.88
N HIS A 402 -7.17 -38.24 16.09
CA HIS A 402 -7.43 -36.93 15.48
C HIS A 402 -7.31 -36.95 13.94
N ARG A 403 -6.32 -37.68 13.39
CA ARG A 403 -6.17 -37.86 11.93
C ARG A 403 -7.35 -38.61 11.31
N ILE A 404 -7.77 -39.72 11.93
CA ILE A 404 -8.91 -40.53 11.50
C ILE A 404 -10.20 -39.70 11.59
N ALA A 405 -10.38 -38.96 12.68
CA ALA A 405 -11.53 -38.10 12.89
C ALA A 405 -11.64 -37.01 11.82
N ARG A 406 -10.53 -36.35 11.49
CA ARG A 406 -10.47 -35.35 10.40
C ARG A 406 -10.85 -35.97 9.06
N THR A 407 -10.17 -37.05 8.68
CA THR A 407 -10.41 -37.77 7.42
C THR A 407 -11.88 -38.19 7.27
N THR A 408 -12.49 -38.68 8.35
CA THR A 408 -13.91 -39.07 8.36
C THR A 408 -14.83 -37.85 8.24
N SER A 409 -14.49 -36.74 8.90
CA SER A 409 -15.30 -35.53 8.92
C SER A 409 -15.26 -34.78 7.58
N ASP A 410 -14.14 -34.86 6.87
CA ASP A 410 -13.92 -34.24 5.56
C ASP A 410 -14.54 -35.03 4.40
N GLN A 411 -15.15 -36.20 4.65
CA GLN A 411 -15.88 -36.92 3.63
C GLN A 411 -16.97 -36.04 2.99
N GLY A 412 -16.89 -35.86 1.67
CA GLY A 412 -17.78 -35.01 0.88
C GLY A 412 -17.27 -33.59 0.65
N ARG A 413 -16.08 -33.22 1.15
CA ARG A 413 -15.44 -31.94 0.86
C ARG A 413 -15.23 -31.75 -0.65
N PHE A 414 -15.38 -30.51 -1.11
CA PHE A 414 -15.15 -30.15 -2.50
C PHE A 414 -13.65 -30.14 -2.79
N GLU A 415 -13.18 -31.03 -3.65
CA GLU A 415 -11.74 -31.15 -3.94
C GLU A 415 -11.30 -30.17 -5.05
N PRO A 416 -10.27 -29.33 -4.83
CA PRO A 416 -9.77 -28.39 -5.83
C PRO A 416 -9.47 -29.05 -7.19
N GLY A 417 -9.81 -28.36 -8.28
CA GLY A 417 -9.66 -28.87 -9.65
C GLY A 417 -10.73 -29.86 -10.11
N THR A 418 -11.72 -30.20 -9.27
CA THR A 418 -12.89 -31.00 -9.69
C THR A 418 -14.02 -30.11 -10.22
N PRO A 419 -14.88 -30.60 -11.13
CA PRO A 419 -16.04 -29.83 -11.60
C PRO A 419 -17.00 -29.40 -10.49
N ALA A 420 -17.15 -30.22 -9.44
CA ALA A 420 -18.00 -29.91 -8.29
C ALA A 420 -17.44 -28.73 -7.48
N TYR A 421 -16.11 -28.69 -7.31
CA TYR A 421 -15.44 -27.56 -6.67
C TYR A 421 -15.61 -26.27 -7.46
N GLU A 422 -15.33 -26.28 -8.77
CA GLU A 422 -15.45 -25.08 -9.61
C GLU A 422 -16.90 -24.56 -9.65
N ALA A 423 -17.89 -25.45 -9.76
CA ALA A 423 -19.29 -25.07 -9.74
C ALA A 423 -19.70 -24.41 -8.41
N LYS A 424 -19.23 -24.95 -7.28
CA LYS A 424 -19.54 -24.36 -5.97
C LYS A 424 -18.79 -23.05 -5.75
N LYS A 425 -17.53 -22.96 -6.17
CA LYS A 425 -16.74 -21.73 -6.14
C LYS A 425 -17.47 -20.62 -6.91
N GLU A 426 -17.85 -20.89 -8.15
CA GLU A 426 -18.57 -19.95 -9.03
C GLU A 426 -19.89 -19.46 -8.40
N GLU A 427 -20.65 -20.35 -7.77
CA GLU A 427 -21.86 -19.97 -7.02
C GLU A 427 -21.54 -18.99 -5.89
N LEU A 428 -20.55 -19.31 -5.05
CA LEU A 428 -20.23 -18.54 -3.84
C LEU A 428 -19.63 -17.17 -4.15
N ILE A 429 -18.77 -17.04 -5.17
CA ILE A 429 -18.16 -15.76 -5.55
C ILE A 429 -19.17 -14.76 -6.15
N ASN A 430 -20.39 -15.20 -6.44
CA ASN A 430 -21.48 -14.36 -6.93
C ASN A 430 -22.52 -13.97 -5.86
N ILE A 431 -22.40 -14.50 -4.63
CA ILE A 431 -23.29 -14.15 -3.52
C ILE A 431 -22.68 -12.99 -2.71
N ASN A 432 -23.30 -11.80 -2.79
CA ASN A 432 -22.93 -10.61 -2.01
C ASN A 432 -23.46 -10.71 -0.58
N ASN A 433 -22.93 -11.66 0.18
CA ASN A 433 -23.06 -11.80 1.62
C ASN A 433 -21.99 -12.76 2.12
N TRP A 434 -21.01 -12.26 2.87
CA TRP A 434 -19.86 -13.07 3.30
C TRP A 434 -20.18 -14.16 4.33
N ASP A 435 -21.38 -14.15 4.91
CA ASP A 435 -21.83 -15.23 5.80
C ASP A 435 -22.20 -16.51 5.05
N ILE A 436 -22.51 -16.41 3.75
CA ILE A 436 -22.97 -17.51 2.89
C ILE A 436 -22.36 -17.48 1.47
N GLY A 437 -21.47 -16.55 1.20
CA GLY A 437 -20.89 -16.24 -0.10
C GLY A 437 -19.54 -15.54 0.04
N ALA A 438 -19.02 -14.95 -1.05
CA ALA A 438 -17.70 -14.33 -1.04
C ALA A 438 -17.60 -13.03 -1.86
N ALA A 439 -18.66 -12.66 -2.56
CA ALA A 439 -18.63 -11.53 -3.49
C ALA A 439 -18.33 -10.20 -2.78
N LEU A 440 -17.50 -9.36 -3.40
CA LEU A 440 -17.29 -7.96 -3.04
C LEU A 440 -17.90 -7.09 -4.15
N ARG A 441 -19.00 -6.40 -3.87
CA ARG A 441 -19.79 -5.63 -4.85
C ARG A 441 -19.97 -4.17 -4.45
N VAL A 442 -18.86 -3.49 -4.15
CA VAL A 442 -18.87 -2.10 -3.71
C VAL A 442 -18.80 -1.15 -4.92
N LYS A 443 -19.65 -0.11 -4.87
CA LYS A 443 -19.59 1.03 -5.78
C LYS A 443 -19.45 2.31 -4.97
N SER A 444 -18.53 3.17 -5.39
CA SER A 444 -18.25 4.40 -4.69
C SER A 444 -17.75 5.50 -5.63
N SER A 445 -17.79 6.74 -5.17
CA SER A 445 -17.26 7.89 -5.89
C SER A 445 -16.65 8.90 -4.93
N LEU A 446 -15.63 9.60 -5.40
CA LEU A 446 -15.00 10.74 -4.74
C LEU A 446 -15.15 11.95 -5.64
N VAL A 447 -15.83 12.97 -5.15
CA VAL A 447 -15.88 14.29 -5.80
C VAL A 447 -14.94 15.22 -5.05
N HIS A 448 -14.10 15.95 -5.77
CA HIS A 448 -13.13 16.87 -5.21
C HIS A 448 -13.11 18.19 -5.98
N ALA A 449 -12.96 19.29 -5.26
CA ALA A 449 -12.65 20.60 -5.81
C ALA A 449 -11.55 21.26 -4.97
N GLU A 450 -10.56 21.87 -5.62
CA GLU A 450 -9.53 22.67 -4.96
C GLU A 450 -9.28 23.98 -5.71
N GLY A 451 -8.77 24.98 -4.99
CA GLY A 451 -8.28 26.20 -5.59
C GLY A 451 -7.08 26.77 -4.85
N LEU A 452 -6.22 27.47 -5.59
CA LEU A 452 -5.01 28.14 -5.11
C LEU A 452 -4.99 29.59 -5.57
N LEU A 453 -4.48 30.49 -4.73
CA LEU A 453 -4.35 31.91 -5.00
C LEU A 453 -2.99 32.45 -4.55
N ASN A 454 -2.21 32.97 -5.49
CA ASN A 454 -0.93 33.63 -5.28
C ASN A 454 -1.14 35.13 -5.11
N TRP A 455 -1.29 35.57 -3.86
CA TRP A 455 -1.53 36.97 -3.51
C TRP A 455 -0.37 37.88 -3.91
N ASP A 456 0.87 37.37 -3.87
CA ASP A 456 2.07 38.10 -4.31
C ASP A 456 2.12 38.33 -5.82
N LYS A 457 1.35 37.57 -6.60
CA LYS A 457 1.19 37.82 -8.03
C LYS A 457 -0.01 38.74 -8.31
N LEU A 458 -1.07 38.63 -7.51
CA LEU A 458 -2.23 39.51 -7.62
C LEU A 458 -1.94 40.95 -7.17
N PHE A 459 -1.18 41.11 -6.08
CA PHE A 459 -0.80 42.39 -5.47
C PHE A 459 0.73 42.59 -5.48
N ALA A 460 1.33 42.46 -6.66
CA ALA A 460 2.78 42.43 -6.84
C ALA A 460 3.50 43.62 -6.19
N ASP A 461 3.02 44.85 -6.38
CA ASP A 461 3.66 46.06 -5.86
C ASP A 461 3.76 46.09 -4.33
N PHE A 462 2.76 45.55 -3.63
CA PHE A 462 2.77 45.47 -2.17
C PHE A 462 3.75 44.41 -1.69
N PHE A 463 3.66 43.19 -2.23
CA PHE A 463 4.47 42.06 -1.80
C PHE A 463 5.95 42.19 -2.17
N GLN A 464 6.27 42.87 -3.27
CA GLN A 464 7.65 43.25 -3.62
C GLN A 464 8.27 44.21 -2.60
N LYS A 465 7.51 45.18 -2.06
CA LYS A 465 8.02 46.14 -1.06
C LYS A 465 8.39 45.48 0.27
N ILE A 466 7.67 44.44 0.66
CA ILE A 466 7.88 43.73 1.93
C ILE A 466 8.73 42.47 1.80
N ASP A 467 9.18 42.15 0.58
CA ASP A 467 9.93 40.95 0.19
C ASP A 467 9.31 39.65 0.74
N ALA A 468 8.01 39.47 0.49
CA ALA A 468 7.25 38.34 0.98
C ALA A 468 6.37 37.71 -0.10
N LYS A 469 6.06 36.43 0.06
CA LYS A 469 5.22 35.64 -0.82
C LYS A 469 4.06 35.06 -0.01
N LEU A 470 2.83 35.18 -0.51
CA LEU A 470 1.64 34.67 0.17
C LEU A 470 0.82 33.81 -0.78
N LEU A 471 0.64 32.54 -0.40
CA LEU A 471 -0.22 31.56 -1.07
C LEU A 471 -1.40 31.25 -0.17
N SER A 472 -2.60 31.17 -0.72
CA SER A 472 -3.72 30.53 -0.03
C SER A 472 -4.33 29.46 -0.89
N GLY A 473 -4.96 28.47 -0.25
CA GLY A 473 -5.70 27.44 -0.94
C GLY A 473 -6.90 26.96 -0.17
N PHE A 474 -7.84 26.35 -0.89
CA PHE A 474 -8.99 25.66 -0.33
C PHE A 474 -9.19 24.33 -1.03
N ASP A 475 -9.79 23.38 -0.32
CA ASP A 475 -10.26 22.13 -0.90
C ASP A 475 -11.57 21.67 -0.27
N TYR A 476 -12.40 21.03 -1.08
CA TYR A 476 -13.63 20.35 -0.70
C TYR A 476 -13.58 18.95 -1.28
N ARG A 477 -13.98 17.95 -0.50
CA ARG A 477 -14.19 16.59 -1.00
C ARG A 477 -15.41 15.94 -0.37
N THR A 478 -16.10 15.13 -1.16
CA THR A 478 -17.16 14.25 -0.67
C THR A 478 -16.95 12.85 -1.21
N TYR A 479 -17.00 11.88 -0.32
CA TYR A 479 -17.10 10.47 -0.68
C TYR A 479 -18.57 10.08 -0.69
N ILE A 480 -18.99 9.38 -1.74
CA ILE A 480 -20.34 8.88 -1.96
C ILE A 480 -20.21 7.37 -2.10
N ILE A 481 -20.77 6.62 -1.15
CA ILE A 481 -20.71 5.15 -1.12
C ILE A 481 -22.12 4.63 -1.32
N VAL A 482 -22.30 3.74 -2.29
CA VAL A 482 -23.56 3.03 -2.48
C VAL A 482 -23.61 1.87 -1.49
N PRO A 483 -24.54 1.85 -0.53
CA PRO A 483 -24.67 0.75 0.41
C PRO A 483 -24.99 -0.54 -0.34
N ASP A 484 -24.21 -1.58 -0.10
CA ASP A 484 -24.39 -2.92 -0.68
C ASP A 484 -25.06 -3.89 0.31
N GLY A 485 -25.35 -3.40 1.53
CA GLY A 485 -25.96 -4.16 2.62
C GLY A 485 -24.98 -5.04 3.41
N ASN A 486 -23.77 -5.29 2.88
CA ASN A 486 -22.84 -6.28 3.41
C ASN A 486 -21.45 -5.74 3.71
N TYR A 487 -20.94 -4.78 2.94
CA TYR A 487 -19.63 -4.16 3.18
C TYR A 487 -19.77 -2.74 3.74
N PHE A 488 -20.71 -1.98 3.19
CA PHE A 488 -21.17 -0.70 3.69
C PHE A 488 -22.70 -0.70 3.85
N ILE A 489 -23.15 -0.07 4.93
CA ILE A 489 -24.56 0.26 5.18
C ILE A 489 -24.68 1.76 5.42
N ASN A 490 -25.84 2.32 5.15
CA ASN A 490 -26.19 3.63 5.69
C ASN A 490 -26.95 3.42 7.02
N PRO A 491 -26.35 3.75 8.18
CA PRO A 491 -26.96 3.48 9.48
C PRO A 491 -28.16 4.41 9.80
N VAL A 492 -28.40 5.44 9.00
CA VAL A 492 -29.48 6.42 9.22
C VAL A 492 -30.64 6.19 8.25
N HIS A 493 -30.33 6.13 6.96
CA HIS A 493 -31.31 5.99 5.88
C HIS A 493 -30.88 4.86 4.95
N ALA A 494 -31.41 3.65 5.17
CA ALA A 494 -30.96 2.44 4.49
C ALA A 494 -31.03 2.51 2.95
N ASP A 495 -31.95 3.30 2.40
CA ASP A 495 -32.17 3.47 0.96
C ASP A 495 -31.35 4.61 0.34
N GLU A 496 -30.52 5.31 1.12
CA GLU A 496 -29.73 6.45 0.66
C GLU A 496 -28.24 6.16 0.64
N ASN A 497 -27.53 6.83 -0.27
CA ASN A 497 -26.06 6.77 -0.32
C ASN A 497 -25.44 7.28 0.98
N LEU A 498 -24.43 6.58 1.47
CA LEU A 498 -23.62 7.05 2.59
C LEU A 498 -22.66 8.13 2.07
N THR A 499 -22.74 9.32 2.64
CA THR A 499 -21.84 10.44 2.29
C THR A 499 -20.90 10.80 3.44
N TYR A 500 -19.65 11.11 3.10
CA TYR A 500 -18.67 11.64 4.05
C TYR A 500 -17.94 12.84 3.44
N GLN A 501 -18.14 14.02 4.02
CA GLN A 501 -17.66 15.30 3.50
C GLN A 501 -16.50 15.86 4.31
N LYS A 502 -15.64 16.59 3.62
CA LYS A 502 -14.54 17.36 4.21
C LYS A 502 -14.30 18.65 3.44
N THR A 503 -14.05 19.72 4.19
CA THR A 503 -13.57 21.02 3.69
C THR A 503 -12.27 21.39 4.40
N GLY A 504 -11.34 22.01 3.69
CA GLY A 504 -10.13 22.60 4.26
C GLY A 504 -9.72 23.89 3.57
N ALA A 505 -8.95 24.71 4.29
CA ALA A 505 -8.32 25.90 3.74
C ALA A 505 -6.97 26.15 4.42
N PHE A 506 -6.01 26.66 3.66
CA PHE A 506 -4.69 27.01 4.18
C PHE A 506 -4.21 28.36 3.67
N THR A 507 -3.27 28.94 4.41
CA THR A 507 -2.48 30.09 3.97
C THR A 507 -1.01 29.87 4.33
N GLN A 508 -0.12 30.23 3.41
CA GLN A 508 1.33 30.09 3.55
C GLN A 508 2.00 31.42 3.25
N LEU A 509 2.74 31.94 4.22
CA LEU A 509 3.59 33.11 4.09
C LEU A 509 5.06 32.67 4.05
N THR A 510 5.80 33.13 3.05
CA THR A 510 7.25 32.93 2.94
C THR A 510 7.95 34.27 2.85
N LYS A 511 9.06 34.43 3.57
CA LYS A 511 9.87 35.65 3.56
C LYS A 511 11.35 35.31 3.40
N ASP A 512 12.00 35.95 2.45
CA ASP A 512 13.43 35.88 2.25
C ASP A 512 14.11 37.01 3.06
N LEU A 513 15.22 36.69 3.74
CA LEU A 513 15.95 37.59 4.63
C LEU A 513 17.45 37.52 4.33
N PHE A 514 18.20 38.56 4.71
CA PHE A 514 19.65 38.64 4.60
C PHE A 514 20.18 38.35 3.19
N ASN A 515 19.60 39.01 2.18
CA ASN A 515 19.92 38.80 0.75
C ASN A 515 19.68 37.33 0.33
N GLN A 516 18.49 36.79 0.64
CA GLN A 516 18.05 35.43 0.31
C GLN A 516 18.87 34.30 0.97
N LYS A 517 19.69 34.62 1.97
CA LYS A 517 20.45 33.61 2.72
C LYS A 517 19.61 32.89 3.75
N LEU A 518 18.52 33.49 4.24
CA LEU A 518 17.59 32.82 5.15
C LEU A 518 16.18 32.97 4.62
N ARG A 519 15.50 31.86 4.38
CA ARG A 519 14.08 31.82 4.05
C ARG A 519 13.30 31.30 5.24
N LEU A 520 12.28 32.04 5.66
CA LEU A 520 11.34 31.62 6.69
C LEU A 520 9.97 31.38 6.06
N GLY A 521 9.30 30.29 6.46
CA GLY A 521 7.97 29.92 6.00
C GLY A 521 7.06 29.61 7.18
N ALA A 522 5.81 30.05 7.08
CA ALA A 522 4.75 29.71 8.02
C ALA A 522 3.49 29.34 7.24
N THR A 523 2.96 28.14 7.46
CA THR A 523 1.71 27.66 6.86
C THR A 523 0.72 27.37 7.98
N LEU A 524 -0.50 27.87 7.83
CA LEU A 524 -1.62 27.57 8.72
C LEU A 524 -2.74 26.93 7.91
N ARG A 525 -3.27 25.81 8.39
CA ARG A 525 -4.40 25.11 7.77
C ARG A 525 -5.50 24.83 8.78
N MET A 526 -6.75 24.92 8.33
CA MET A 526 -7.93 24.51 9.07
C MET A 526 -8.75 23.53 8.23
N ASP A 527 -9.28 22.48 8.86
CA ASP A 527 -10.13 21.49 8.20
C ASP A 527 -11.32 21.08 9.06
N LYS A 528 -12.45 20.81 8.41
CA LYS A 528 -13.68 20.26 9.00
C LYS A 528 -14.11 19.04 8.21
N ALA A 529 -14.40 17.94 8.90
CA ALA A 529 -15.03 16.76 8.33
C ALA A 529 -16.31 16.43 9.10
N ASP A 530 -17.23 15.67 8.50
CA ASP A 530 -18.43 15.21 9.19
C ASP A 530 -18.07 14.43 10.47
N TYR A 531 -18.95 14.46 11.48
CA TYR A 531 -18.75 13.81 12.79
C TYR A 531 -17.59 14.33 13.64
N PHE A 532 -16.77 15.24 13.13
CA PHE A 532 -15.62 15.80 13.85
C PHE A 532 -15.66 17.32 13.92
N GLU A 533 -15.14 17.88 15.01
CA GLU A 533 -14.86 19.31 15.12
C GLU A 533 -13.72 19.73 14.19
N ALA A 534 -13.67 21.02 13.86
CA ALA A 534 -12.63 21.56 13.02
C ALA A 534 -11.23 21.42 13.67
N LYS A 535 -10.21 21.14 12.86
CA LYS A 535 -8.82 20.93 13.27
C LYS A 535 -7.90 21.97 12.64
N PHE A 536 -6.92 22.42 13.41
CA PHE A 536 -5.94 23.42 13.01
C PHE A 536 -4.53 22.83 12.97
N THR A 537 -3.76 23.19 11.96
CA THR A 537 -2.48 22.56 11.64
C THR A 537 -1.45 23.60 11.21
N PRO A 538 -0.54 24.01 12.13
CA PRO A 538 0.57 24.88 11.78
C PRO A 538 1.77 24.11 11.22
N GLN A 539 2.53 24.78 10.37
CA GLN A 539 3.85 24.35 9.89
C GLN A 539 4.78 25.57 9.86
N PHE A 540 6.00 25.40 10.34
CA PHE A 540 7.05 26.42 10.29
C PHE A 540 8.30 25.82 9.66
N THR A 541 8.95 26.58 8.78
CA THR A 541 10.13 26.13 8.04
C THR A 541 11.20 27.22 8.01
N ALA A 542 12.46 26.83 8.12
CA ALA A 542 13.61 27.72 7.96
C ALA A 542 14.63 27.06 7.01
N VAL A 543 15.07 27.80 5.99
CA VAL A 543 16.13 27.36 5.06
C VAL A 543 17.26 28.37 5.10
N TYR A 544 18.43 27.95 5.58
CA TYR A 544 19.63 28.76 5.62
C TYR A 544 20.60 28.33 4.52
N SER A 545 20.85 29.24 3.57
CA SER A 545 21.62 29.04 2.34
C SER A 545 22.82 29.99 2.32
N PRO A 546 23.88 29.76 3.15
CA PRO A 546 25.05 30.63 3.17
C PRO A 546 25.79 30.69 1.82
N LYS A 547 25.68 29.62 1.02
CA LYS A 547 26.14 29.51 -0.37
C LYS A 547 25.09 28.72 -1.15
N GLU A 548 24.96 28.94 -2.46
CA GLU A 548 24.03 28.15 -3.29
C GLU A 548 24.28 26.62 -3.21
N THR A 549 25.52 26.23 -2.90
CA THR A 549 25.96 24.83 -2.79
C THR A 549 25.84 24.24 -1.39
N ILE A 550 25.43 25.02 -0.38
CA ILE A 550 25.35 24.59 1.03
C ILE A 550 24.04 25.12 1.61
N ASN A 551 23.11 24.23 1.92
CA ASN A 551 21.78 24.58 2.41
C ASN A 551 21.44 23.74 3.64
N PHE A 552 20.98 24.39 4.70
CA PHE A 552 20.45 23.77 5.90
C PHE A 552 18.96 24.03 5.96
N ARG A 553 18.18 23.03 6.36
CA ARG A 553 16.72 23.15 6.54
C ARG A 553 16.32 22.68 7.93
N ALA A 554 15.36 23.37 8.51
CA ALA A 554 14.69 22.94 9.73
C ALA A 554 13.19 23.15 9.57
N SER A 555 12.38 22.22 10.05
CA SER A 555 10.92 22.37 10.04
C SER A 555 10.27 21.79 11.28
N TYR A 556 9.16 22.41 11.67
CA TYR A 556 8.17 21.85 12.58
C TYR A 556 6.86 21.73 11.84
N GLN A 557 6.26 20.54 11.87
CA GLN A 557 5.05 20.24 11.13
C GLN A 557 4.05 19.56 12.05
N ASN A 558 2.88 20.17 12.23
CA ASN A 558 1.73 19.43 12.72
C ASN A 558 1.05 18.73 11.52
N GLY A 559 0.48 17.57 11.77
CA GLY A 559 -0.38 16.87 10.82
C GLY A 559 -1.52 16.18 11.54
N TYR A 560 -2.58 15.90 10.81
CA TYR A 560 -3.68 15.09 11.30
C TYR A 560 -4.27 14.25 10.18
N ARG A 561 -5.02 13.23 10.58
CA ARG A 561 -5.79 12.38 9.68
C ARG A 561 -7.17 12.12 10.29
N PHE A 562 -8.22 12.50 9.57
CA PHE A 562 -9.55 11.96 9.89
C PHE A 562 -9.61 10.49 9.45
N PRO A 563 -10.36 9.63 10.16
CA PRO A 563 -10.54 8.25 9.73
C PRO A 563 -10.96 8.16 8.26
N SER A 564 -10.42 7.17 7.56
CA SER A 564 -10.88 6.78 6.23
C SER A 564 -12.32 6.26 6.29
N ILE A 565 -12.96 6.15 5.13
CA ILE A 565 -14.32 5.62 5.03
C ILE A 565 -14.43 4.25 5.69
N PHE A 566 -13.51 3.33 5.37
CA PHE A 566 -13.59 1.98 5.90
C PHE A 566 -13.38 1.94 7.43
N GLU A 567 -12.49 2.78 7.96
CA GLU A 567 -12.30 2.89 9.41
C GLU A 567 -13.53 3.46 10.11
N GLY A 568 -14.20 4.44 9.48
CA GLY A 568 -15.37 5.11 10.05
C GLY A 568 -16.68 4.32 9.92
N PHE A 569 -16.89 3.64 8.79
CA PHE A 569 -18.22 3.16 8.35
C PHE A 569 -18.27 1.70 7.87
N SER A 570 -17.19 0.91 7.99
CA SER A 570 -17.27 -0.51 7.63
C SER A 570 -18.36 -1.24 8.42
N ASN A 571 -19.06 -2.17 7.77
CA ASN A 571 -20.00 -3.06 8.43
C ASN A 571 -19.95 -4.40 7.70
N VAL A 572 -19.02 -5.26 8.12
CA VAL A 572 -18.63 -6.48 7.38
C VAL A 572 -18.67 -7.66 8.33
N ASN A 573 -19.28 -8.78 7.94
CA ASN A 573 -19.15 -10.04 8.67
C ASN A 573 -18.11 -10.94 7.99
N SER A 574 -17.19 -11.52 8.76
CA SER A 574 -16.17 -12.43 8.23
C SER A 574 -15.82 -13.48 9.29
N GLY A 575 -16.08 -14.75 9.01
CA GLY A 575 -15.85 -15.86 9.94
C GLY A 575 -16.57 -15.72 11.28
N GLY A 576 -17.79 -15.18 11.31
CA GLY A 576 -18.53 -14.96 12.56
C GLY A 576 -17.90 -13.89 13.46
N VAL A 577 -17.09 -13.00 12.87
CA VAL A 577 -16.59 -11.78 13.52
C VAL A 577 -17.06 -10.58 12.72
N LYS A 578 -17.90 -9.75 13.34
CA LYS A 578 -18.44 -8.55 12.71
C LYS A 578 -17.46 -7.39 12.86
N ARG A 579 -16.90 -6.93 11.74
CA ARG A 579 -16.12 -5.70 11.68
C ARG A 579 -17.05 -4.50 11.54
N VAL A 580 -16.89 -3.55 12.46
CA VAL A 580 -17.73 -2.36 12.53
C VAL A 580 -16.84 -1.12 12.59
N GLY A 581 -17.25 -0.09 11.84
CA GLY A 581 -16.63 1.23 11.83
C GLY A 581 -16.62 1.84 13.24
N GLY A 582 -15.58 2.60 13.55
CA GLY A 582 -15.37 3.11 14.92
C GLY A 582 -16.12 4.39 15.24
N LEU A 583 -16.90 4.95 14.31
CA LEU A 583 -17.74 6.11 14.60
C LEU A 583 -18.92 5.69 15.47
N ARG A 584 -19.35 6.59 16.37
CA ARG A 584 -20.47 6.31 17.27
C ARG A 584 -21.74 5.88 16.55
N ILE A 585 -22.01 6.46 15.39
CA ILE A 585 -23.16 6.09 14.56
C ILE A 585 -23.16 4.62 14.09
N MET A 586 -22.00 3.97 14.09
CA MET A 586 -21.83 2.57 13.68
C MET A 586 -21.74 1.62 14.88
N SER A 587 -21.12 2.05 15.98
CA SER A 587 -20.66 1.15 17.05
C SER A 587 -21.24 1.45 18.44
N ASP A 588 -22.33 2.22 18.52
CA ASP A 588 -22.99 2.57 19.80
C ASP A 588 -23.37 1.29 20.58
N GLY A 589 -22.98 1.24 21.86
CA GLY A 589 -23.25 0.11 22.73
C GLY A 589 -22.34 -1.10 22.53
N ILE A 590 -21.48 -1.14 21.50
CA ILE A 590 -20.54 -2.24 21.30
C ILE A 590 -19.32 -2.07 22.22
N PHE A 591 -18.74 -0.87 22.25
CA PHE A 591 -17.58 -0.57 23.10
C PHE A 591 -17.92 -0.76 24.58
N GLU A 592 -19.07 -0.26 25.02
CA GLU A 592 -19.50 -0.21 26.41
C GLU A 592 -19.83 -1.58 27.01
N ASN A 593 -20.14 -2.57 26.18
CA ASN A 593 -20.63 -3.88 26.61
C ASN A 593 -19.68 -5.04 26.27
N SER A 594 -18.51 -4.75 25.69
CA SER A 594 -17.59 -5.78 25.21
C SER A 594 -16.41 -6.06 26.15
N TYR A 595 -15.81 -7.24 25.99
CA TYR A 595 -14.59 -7.70 26.66
C TYR A 595 -13.49 -7.96 25.63
N THR A 596 -12.24 -7.63 25.95
CA THR A 596 -11.14 -7.71 24.97
C THR A 596 -10.81 -9.16 24.63
N LYS A 597 -10.56 -9.45 23.35
CA LYS A 597 -10.17 -10.79 22.89
C LYS A 597 -8.93 -11.31 23.62
N ALA A 598 -7.91 -10.46 23.81
CA ALA A 598 -6.68 -10.87 24.48
C ALA A 598 -6.95 -11.44 25.89
N SER A 599 -7.90 -10.85 26.63
CA SER A 599 -8.33 -11.35 27.94
C SER A 599 -9.12 -12.66 27.84
N ILE A 600 -10.00 -12.78 26.84
CA ILE A 600 -10.79 -13.98 26.57
C ILE A 600 -9.91 -15.17 26.16
N ASP A 601 -8.93 -14.97 25.29
CA ASP A 601 -8.01 -16.02 24.84
C ASP A 601 -7.17 -16.55 26.02
N LYS A 602 -6.67 -15.63 26.85
CA LYS A 602 -5.93 -15.98 28.07
C LYS A 602 -6.80 -16.78 29.04
N PHE A 603 -8.03 -16.32 29.27
CA PHE A 603 -9.04 -17.01 30.08
C PHE A 603 -9.29 -18.44 29.57
N GLN A 604 -9.60 -18.60 28.27
CA GLN A 604 -9.87 -19.89 27.66
C GLN A 604 -8.67 -20.84 27.73
N SER A 605 -7.45 -20.33 27.48
CA SER A 605 -6.21 -21.10 27.58
C SER A 605 -5.97 -21.65 28.99
N GLN A 606 -6.18 -20.82 30.02
CA GLN A 606 -6.04 -21.23 31.42
C GLN A 606 -7.13 -22.23 31.83
N VAL A 607 -8.38 -22.03 31.41
CA VAL A 607 -9.46 -23.00 31.65
C VAL A 607 -9.11 -24.35 31.03
N ASN A 608 -8.62 -24.37 29.78
CA ASN A 608 -8.23 -25.62 29.12
C ASN A 608 -7.05 -26.30 29.82
N SER A 609 -6.06 -25.54 30.29
CA SER A 609 -4.94 -26.07 31.09
C SER A 609 -5.41 -26.68 32.41
N ASP A 610 -6.36 -26.05 33.09
CA ASP A 610 -6.90 -26.54 34.36
C ASP A 610 -7.72 -27.83 34.19
N VAL A 611 -8.50 -27.93 33.10
CA VAL A 611 -9.23 -29.16 32.78
C VAL A 611 -8.25 -30.28 32.41
N ASN A 612 -7.29 -30.01 31.53
CA ASN A 612 -6.41 -31.04 30.96
C ASN A 612 -5.33 -31.54 31.94
N THR A 613 -4.79 -30.64 32.77
CA THR A 613 -3.63 -30.93 33.63
C THR A 613 -4.02 -31.08 35.10
N ASN A 614 -4.98 -30.28 35.57
CA ASN A 614 -5.34 -30.22 36.99
C ASN A 614 -6.62 -31.01 37.31
N GLY A 615 -7.24 -31.65 36.32
CA GLY A 615 -8.41 -32.51 36.50
C GLY A 615 -9.67 -31.77 36.98
N LEU A 616 -9.72 -30.44 36.84
CA LEU A 616 -10.88 -29.66 37.23
C LEU A 616 -12.04 -29.88 36.26
N THR A 617 -13.28 -29.82 36.77
CA THR A 617 -14.45 -29.71 35.89
C THR A 617 -14.40 -28.37 35.15
N GLN A 618 -14.98 -28.31 33.95
CA GLN A 618 -15.02 -27.05 33.18
C GLN A 618 -15.64 -25.90 33.98
N ALA A 619 -16.72 -26.15 34.71
CA ALA A 619 -17.36 -25.13 35.55
C ALA A 619 -16.43 -24.63 36.67
N ALA A 620 -15.71 -25.53 37.34
CA ALA A 620 -14.74 -25.14 38.37
C ALA A 620 -13.54 -24.37 37.78
N ALA A 621 -13.05 -24.79 36.62
CA ALA A 621 -11.97 -24.10 35.91
C ALA A 621 -12.39 -22.70 35.43
N ILE A 622 -13.62 -22.53 34.94
CA ILE A 622 -14.20 -21.22 34.58
C ILE A 622 -14.28 -20.33 35.82
N ALA A 623 -14.84 -20.82 36.93
CA ALA A 623 -14.98 -20.05 38.16
C ALA A 623 -13.62 -19.61 38.74
N LYS A 624 -12.59 -20.47 38.63
CA LYS A 624 -11.22 -20.17 39.06
C LYS A 624 -10.58 -19.05 38.23
N ASN A 625 -10.79 -19.03 36.91
CA ASN A 625 -10.06 -18.13 36.00
C ASN A 625 -10.83 -16.87 35.59
N GLN A 626 -12.09 -16.69 36.02
CA GLN A 626 -12.96 -15.58 35.59
C GLN A 626 -12.36 -14.18 35.79
N GLY A 627 -11.49 -13.98 36.78
CA GLY A 627 -10.81 -12.69 37.04
C GLY A 627 -9.81 -12.26 35.97
N THR A 628 -9.54 -13.10 34.97
CA THR A 628 -8.66 -12.77 33.84
C THR A 628 -9.37 -11.98 32.74
N LEU A 629 -10.70 -11.99 32.71
CA LEU A 629 -11.52 -11.27 31.74
C LEU A 629 -11.44 -9.76 31.98
N GLN A 630 -11.21 -8.99 30.92
CA GLN A 630 -11.09 -7.54 30.99
C GLN A 630 -12.13 -6.88 30.08
N LYS A 631 -12.89 -5.96 30.66
CA LYS A 631 -13.83 -5.12 29.90
C LYS A 631 -13.05 -4.24 28.93
N ASN A 632 -13.63 -3.99 27.77
CA ASN A 632 -13.05 -3.14 26.74
C ASN A 632 -12.80 -1.73 27.28
N PRO A 633 -11.55 -1.24 27.30
CA PRO A 633 -11.23 0.08 27.83
C PRO A 633 -11.33 1.18 26.75
N TYR A 634 -11.60 0.83 25.49
CA TYR A 634 -11.57 1.74 24.34
C TYR A 634 -12.93 2.38 24.03
N THR A 635 -12.92 3.40 23.18
CA THR A 635 -14.11 4.16 22.79
C THR A 635 -14.02 4.61 21.33
N TYR A 636 -15.01 5.36 20.87
CA TYR A 636 -15.18 5.80 19.49
C TYR A 636 -13.95 6.51 18.90
N LEU A 637 -13.79 6.35 17.59
CA LEU A 637 -12.72 6.96 16.81
C LEU A 637 -12.67 8.48 16.94
N LYS A 638 -11.45 8.99 17.02
CA LYS A 638 -11.04 10.38 16.97
C LYS A 638 -10.00 10.56 15.86
N PRO A 639 -9.79 11.80 15.37
CA PRO A 639 -8.72 12.07 14.42
C PRO A 639 -7.35 11.76 15.03
N GLU A 640 -6.49 11.17 14.21
CA GLU A 640 -5.09 10.89 14.51
C GLU A 640 -4.24 12.15 14.28
N PHE A 641 -3.22 12.38 15.10
CA PHE A 641 -2.34 13.54 14.98
C PHE A 641 -0.87 13.14 15.04
N VAL A 642 -0.03 13.92 14.35
CA VAL A 642 1.43 13.87 14.43
C VAL A 642 1.99 15.27 14.65
N ASN A 643 3.02 15.36 15.48
CA ASN A 643 3.95 16.48 15.50
C ASN A 643 5.30 15.98 15.02
N SER A 644 5.88 16.63 14.01
CA SER A 644 7.15 16.26 13.42
C SER A 644 8.14 17.42 13.51
N PHE A 645 9.35 17.12 13.97
CA PHE A 645 10.50 18.00 13.85
C PHE A 645 11.47 17.41 12.85
N GLU A 646 11.99 18.22 11.94
CA GLU A 646 12.97 17.79 10.95
C GLU A 646 14.14 18.76 10.86
N PHE A 647 15.33 18.20 10.68
CA PHE A 647 16.53 18.93 10.31
C PHE A 647 17.14 18.27 9.08
N GLY A 648 17.69 19.05 8.16
CA GLY A 648 18.33 18.51 6.97
C GLY A 648 19.43 19.39 6.41
N PHE A 649 20.24 18.78 5.56
CA PHE A 649 21.41 19.37 4.93
C PHE A 649 21.49 18.94 3.47
N ARG A 650 21.76 19.89 2.57
CA ARG A 650 22.10 19.65 1.17
C ARG A 650 23.41 20.35 0.82
N GLY A 651 24.34 19.59 0.26
CA GLY A 651 25.69 20.05 -0.04
C GLY A 651 26.19 19.57 -1.39
N ILE A 652 26.97 20.41 -2.08
CA ILE A 652 27.78 20.01 -3.25
C ILE A 652 29.26 20.19 -2.89
N ALA A 653 30.03 19.11 -2.98
CA ALA A 653 31.43 19.02 -2.58
C ALA A 653 32.33 18.42 -3.69
N LEU A 654 33.63 18.23 -3.38
CA LEU A 654 34.64 17.60 -4.26
C LEU A 654 34.67 18.18 -5.68
N ASN A 655 34.90 19.49 -5.82
CA ASN A 655 34.89 20.17 -7.12
C ASN A 655 33.61 19.92 -7.94
N LYS A 656 32.46 19.77 -7.27
CA LYS A 656 31.13 19.56 -7.87
C LYS A 656 30.95 18.17 -8.48
N THR A 657 31.61 17.17 -7.92
CA THR A 657 31.41 15.76 -8.30
C THR A 657 30.63 14.96 -7.25
N LEU A 658 30.43 15.51 -6.05
CA LEU A 658 29.66 14.88 -4.99
C LEU A 658 28.48 15.75 -4.56
N PHE A 659 27.27 15.21 -4.62
CA PHE A 659 26.07 15.74 -3.99
C PHE A 659 25.72 14.92 -2.74
N ILE A 660 25.36 15.62 -1.66
CA ILE A 660 25.04 15.06 -0.35
C ILE A 660 23.67 15.60 0.07
N ASP A 661 22.75 14.72 0.46
CA ASP A 661 21.48 15.08 1.09
C ASP A 661 21.24 14.24 2.34
N ALA A 662 21.23 14.88 3.50
CA ALA A 662 20.95 14.25 4.78
C ALA A 662 19.73 14.88 5.46
N ASP A 663 18.96 14.07 6.17
CA ASP A 663 17.90 14.53 7.06
C ASP A 663 17.76 13.66 8.30
N PHE A 664 17.24 14.27 9.35
CA PHE A 664 16.86 13.65 10.61
C PHE A 664 15.46 14.13 10.98
N TYR A 665 14.65 13.24 11.54
CA TYR A 665 13.31 13.56 11.99
C TYR A 665 12.98 12.92 13.34
N TYR A 666 12.06 13.55 14.06
CA TYR A 666 11.43 13.04 15.27
C TYR A 666 9.94 13.31 15.20
N ASN A 667 9.13 12.26 15.34
CA ASN A 667 7.68 12.34 15.30
C ASN A 667 7.06 11.90 16.63
N ALA A 668 5.99 12.58 17.01
CA ALA A 668 5.14 12.22 18.14
C ALA A 668 3.68 12.11 17.68
N TYR A 669 3.11 10.91 17.77
CA TYR A 669 1.73 10.60 17.43
C TYR A 669 0.85 10.56 18.67
N LYS A 670 -0.40 10.98 18.52
CA LYS A 670 -1.46 10.81 19.51
C LYS A 670 -2.75 10.40 18.82
N ASN A 671 -3.61 9.70 19.56
CA ASN A 671 -4.83 9.09 19.04
C ASN A 671 -4.53 8.22 17.80
N PHE A 672 -3.48 7.40 17.85
CA PHE A 672 -3.10 6.55 16.71
C PHE A 672 -4.26 5.61 16.38
N ILE A 673 -4.75 5.61 15.13
CA ILE A 673 -5.89 4.77 14.76
C ILE A 673 -5.42 3.32 14.62
N ALA A 674 -6.08 2.43 15.35
CA ALA A 674 -5.82 1.00 15.43
C ALA A 674 -7.14 0.21 15.49
N GLN A 675 -7.07 -1.11 15.61
CA GLN A 675 -8.25 -1.95 15.83
C GLN A 675 -8.12 -2.78 17.10
N VAL A 676 -9.26 -3.03 17.74
CA VAL A 676 -9.40 -3.95 18.86
C VAL A 676 -10.40 -5.04 18.49
N GLU A 677 -10.08 -6.29 18.84
CA GLU A 677 -11.07 -7.37 18.84
C GLU A 677 -11.70 -7.49 20.23
N ALA A 678 -13.02 -7.55 20.27
CA ALA A 678 -13.77 -7.63 21.51
C ALA A 678 -15.06 -8.44 21.31
N SER A 679 -15.55 -9.06 22.38
CA SER A 679 -16.80 -9.82 22.36
C SER A 679 -17.81 -9.28 23.34
N ILE A 680 -19.08 -9.28 22.94
CA ILE A 680 -20.22 -9.02 23.82
C ILE A 680 -20.82 -10.37 24.21
N PRO A 681 -20.93 -10.71 25.51
CA PRO A 681 -21.63 -11.92 25.93
C PRO A 681 -23.12 -11.82 25.62
N ASN A 682 -23.77 -12.93 25.24
CA ASN A 682 -25.21 -12.98 24.96
C ASN A 682 -26.07 -13.01 26.26
N THR A 683 -25.54 -12.45 27.35
CA THR A 683 -26.17 -12.35 28.66
C THR A 683 -25.69 -11.08 29.36
N THR A 684 -26.57 -10.46 30.16
CA THR A 684 -26.26 -9.33 31.04
C THR A 684 -26.07 -9.76 32.49
N ASP A 685 -26.33 -11.03 32.82
CA ASP A 685 -26.08 -11.57 34.16
C ASP A 685 -24.58 -11.75 34.39
N LEU A 686 -24.03 -10.95 35.31
CA LEU A 686 -22.61 -10.93 35.68
C LEU A 686 -22.08 -12.31 36.06
N ALA A 687 -22.89 -13.18 36.67
CA ALA A 687 -22.48 -14.52 37.06
C ALA A 687 -22.32 -15.47 35.86
N GLN A 688 -23.02 -15.20 34.75
CA GLN A 688 -23.01 -16.04 33.55
C GLN A 688 -22.05 -15.54 32.47
N ILE A 689 -21.53 -14.31 32.57
CA ILE A 689 -20.58 -13.74 31.60
C ILE A 689 -19.36 -14.64 31.37
N PRO A 690 -18.67 -15.18 32.39
CA PRO A 690 -17.50 -16.05 32.17
C PRO A 690 -17.85 -17.29 31.36
N THR A 691 -19.00 -17.90 31.64
CA THR A 691 -19.51 -19.06 30.87
C THR A 691 -19.85 -18.67 29.44
N ALA A 692 -20.50 -17.52 29.25
CA ALA A 692 -20.88 -17.01 27.92
C ALA A 692 -19.66 -16.64 27.06
N LEU A 693 -18.58 -16.13 27.65
CA LEU A 693 -17.34 -15.80 26.95
C LEU A 693 -16.43 -17.02 26.72
N TYR A 694 -16.63 -18.12 27.46
CA TYR A 694 -15.89 -19.37 27.22
C TYR A 694 -16.28 -20.02 25.89
N SER A 695 -17.57 -19.99 25.52
CA SER A 695 -18.04 -20.53 24.24
C SER A 695 -18.27 -19.43 23.20
N LYS A 696 -17.86 -19.68 21.95
CA LYS A 696 -18.09 -18.74 20.83
C LYS A 696 -19.57 -18.60 20.45
N THR A 697 -20.39 -19.60 20.73
CA THR A 697 -21.83 -19.60 20.37
C THR A 697 -22.68 -18.72 21.29
N THR A 698 -22.13 -18.32 22.43
CA THR A 698 -22.82 -17.54 23.47
C THR A 698 -22.28 -16.10 23.57
N GLN A 699 -21.62 -15.64 22.52
CA GLN A 699 -21.08 -14.28 22.42
C GLN A 699 -21.16 -13.76 20.98
N ASN A 700 -21.31 -12.45 20.84
CA ASN A 700 -21.16 -11.74 19.57
C ASN A 700 -19.76 -11.16 19.48
N ARG A 701 -19.02 -11.50 18.43
CA ARG A 701 -17.62 -11.12 18.26
C ARG A 701 -17.50 -9.94 17.30
N TYR A 702 -16.71 -8.96 17.70
CA TYR A 702 -16.54 -7.72 16.95
C TYR A 702 -15.06 -7.40 16.72
N ARG A 703 -14.81 -6.75 15.58
CA ARG A 703 -13.56 -6.04 15.31
C ARG A 703 -13.88 -4.55 15.13
N LEU A 704 -13.28 -3.72 15.98
CA LEU A 704 -13.66 -2.32 16.13
C LEU A 704 -12.46 -1.43 15.86
N TRP A 705 -12.66 -0.41 15.03
CA TRP A 705 -11.68 0.66 14.88
C TRP A 705 -11.77 1.63 16.08
N THR A 706 -10.62 1.98 16.65
CA THR A 706 -10.49 2.88 17.81
C THR A 706 -9.17 3.63 17.71
N ASN A 707 -8.87 4.48 18.69
CA ASN A 707 -7.53 5.03 18.88
C ASN A 707 -6.79 4.32 20.01
N SER A 708 -5.49 4.17 19.84
CA SER A 708 -4.58 3.89 20.94
C SER A 708 -4.61 5.03 21.96
N LYS A 709 -4.57 4.62 23.23
CA LYS A 709 -4.38 5.48 24.39
C LYS A 709 -2.92 5.88 24.53
N SER A 710 -2.00 5.05 24.03
CA SER A 710 -0.57 5.33 24.01
C SER A 710 -0.25 6.53 23.11
N LYS A 711 0.68 7.37 23.56
CA LYS A 711 1.44 8.23 22.64
C LYS A 711 2.57 7.41 22.04
N ILE A 712 2.77 7.58 20.74
CA ILE A 712 3.75 6.80 19.98
C ILE A 712 4.81 7.75 19.44
N TYR A 713 6.08 7.43 19.67
CA TYR A 713 7.20 8.23 19.16
C TYR A 713 8.06 7.40 18.21
N ASN A 714 8.47 8.02 17.10
CA ASN A 714 9.44 7.43 16.21
C ASN A 714 10.42 8.47 15.69
N TYR A 715 11.64 8.06 15.43
CA TYR A 715 12.69 8.92 14.92
C TYR A 715 13.51 8.19 13.88
N GLY A 716 14.25 8.96 13.09
CA GLY A 716 15.07 8.39 12.06
C GLY A 716 15.83 9.45 11.30
N GLY A 717 16.53 9.00 10.28
CA GLY A 717 17.25 9.87 9.38
C GLY A 717 17.62 9.15 8.10
N SER A 718 17.98 9.92 7.10
CA SER A 718 18.43 9.35 5.84
C SER A 718 19.62 10.14 5.28
N LEU A 719 20.51 9.44 4.60
CA LEU A 719 21.67 10.00 3.91
C LEU A 719 21.65 9.53 2.47
N GLY A 720 21.76 10.46 1.53
CA GLY A 720 21.88 10.20 0.10
C GLY A 720 23.14 10.84 -0.46
N LEU A 721 23.84 10.09 -1.31
CA LEU A 721 25.06 10.49 -1.98
C LEU A 721 24.91 10.24 -3.49
N LYS A 722 25.17 11.25 -4.31
CA LYS A 722 25.33 11.11 -5.77
C LYS A 722 26.75 11.55 -6.13
N TYR A 723 27.59 10.59 -6.51
CA TYR A 723 29.00 10.81 -6.82
C TYR A 723 29.29 10.48 -8.27
N ARG A 724 29.72 11.48 -9.05
CA ARG A 724 30.19 11.29 -10.42
C ARG A 724 31.69 10.98 -10.40
N ILE A 725 32.00 9.69 -10.49
CA ILE A 725 33.36 9.15 -10.44
C ILE A 725 34.16 9.57 -11.68
N SER A 726 33.52 9.50 -12.84
CA SER A 726 34.08 9.92 -14.12
C SER A 726 32.98 10.40 -15.06
N GLU A 727 33.32 10.76 -16.29
CA GLU A 727 32.32 11.05 -17.33
C GLU A 727 31.45 9.83 -17.68
N MET A 728 31.93 8.63 -17.37
CA MET A 728 31.23 7.37 -17.66
C MET A 728 30.43 6.88 -16.45
N PHE A 729 30.99 6.99 -15.24
CA PHE A 729 30.45 6.33 -14.05
C PHE A 729 29.85 7.31 -13.04
N THR A 730 28.63 7.01 -12.61
CA THR A 730 27.95 7.67 -11.49
C THR A 730 27.56 6.64 -10.45
N ALA A 731 27.94 6.87 -9.19
CA ALA A 731 27.52 6.07 -8.06
C ALA A 731 26.45 6.83 -7.26
N LEU A 732 25.37 6.13 -6.91
CA LEU A 732 24.34 6.55 -5.98
C LEU A 732 24.43 5.66 -4.75
N GLY A 733 24.37 6.24 -3.57
CA GLY A 733 24.29 5.49 -2.32
C GLY A 733 23.27 6.15 -1.41
N ASN A 734 22.42 5.37 -0.77
CA ASN A 734 21.60 5.88 0.32
C ASN A 734 21.47 4.89 1.48
N LEU A 735 21.28 5.47 2.66
CA LEU A 735 21.08 4.80 3.93
C LEU A 735 19.87 5.45 4.58
N THR A 736 18.93 4.64 5.04
CA THR A 736 17.77 5.09 5.83
C THR A 736 17.77 4.36 7.16
N TYR A 737 17.64 5.11 8.25
CA TYR A 737 17.46 4.63 9.60
C TYR A 737 16.08 5.04 10.11
N THR A 738 15.31 4.11 10.69
CA THR A 738 13.96 4.40 11.21
C THR A 738 13.64 3.52 12.40
N LYS A 739 13.36 4.14 13.55
CA LYS A 739 13.16 3.43 14.82
C LYS A 739 11.93 3.90 15.55
N LEU A 740 11.20 2.93 16.08
CA LEU A 740 10.16 3.16 17.09
C LEU A 740 10.86 3.31 18.44
N ASP A 741 10.61 4.43 19.14
CA ASP A 741 11.25 4.71 20.43
C ASP A 741 10.47 4.09 21.59
N ARG A 742 9.25 4.57 21.81
CA ARG A 742 8.40 4.15 22.93
C ARG A 742 6.93 4.38 22.65
N THR A 743 6.11 3.53 23.26
CA THR A 743 4.66 3.67 23.42
C THR A 743 4.41 3.90 24.91
N ASP A 744 3.86 5.05 25.29
CA ASP A 744 3.80 5.45 26.72
C ASP A 744 3.00 4.47 27.61
N ASP A 745 2.07 3.69 27.04
CA ASP A 745 1.14 2.87 27.83
C ASP A 745 1.07 1.38 27.43
N LYS A 746 1.77 0.93 26.35
CA LYS A 746 1.71 -0.44 25.80
C LYS A 746 0.30 -1.04 25.92
N ASP A 747 -0.70 -0.30 25.49
CA ASP A 747 -2.12 -0.61 25.71
C ASP A 747 -2.61 -1.84 24.94
N GLY A 748 -1.72 -2.49 24.19
CA GLY A 748 -1.96 -3.77 23.54
C GLY A 748 -2.70 -3.65 22.22
N LEU A 749 -2.84 -2.42 21.70
CA LEU A 749 -3.20 -2.21 20.31
C LEU A 749 -1.96 -2.40 19.45
N GLU A 750 -2.14 -3.04 18.30
CA GLU A 750 -1.06 -3.35 17.37
C GLU A 750 -0.50 -2.04 16.79
N ASP A 751 0.59 -1.55 17.36
CA ASP A 751 1.42 -0.50 16.79
C ASP A 751 2.24 -1.14 15.66
N GLY A 752 1.56 -1.49 14.56
CA GLY A 752 2.14 -2.14 13.37
C GLY A 752 3.17 -1.25 12.68
N PHE A 753 4.31 -1.05 13.33
CA PHE A 753 5.40 -0.22 12.85
C PHE A 753 5.95 -0.78 11.54
N ASN A 754 6.05 -2.12 11.44
CA ASN A 754 6.26 -2.87 10.20
C ASN A 754 7.38 -2.32 9.32
N THR A 755 8.41 -1.74 9.94
CA THR A 755 9.45 -0.99 9.25
C THR A 755 10.82 -1.47 9.72
N PRO A 756 11.72 -1.82 8.79
CA PRO A 756 13.09 -2.18 9.12
C PRO A 756 13.86 -1.01 9.70
N GLU A 757 14.69 -1.31 10.69
CA GLU A 757 15.50 -0.29 11.35
C GLU A 757 16.50 0.34 10.37
N PHE A 758 17.03 -0.45 9.43
CA PHE A 758 18.00 -0.01 8.43
C PHE A 758 17.63 -0.51 7.02
N ASN A 759 17.70 0.40 6.05
CA ASN A 759 17.69 0.11 4.61
C ASN A 759 18.90 0.76 3.95
N VAL A 760 19.59 0.04 3.07
CA VAL A 760 20.77 0.50 2.33
C VAL A 760 20.59 0.20 0.86
N ASN A 761 20.76 1.21 0.02
CA ASN A 761 20.74 1.06 -1.43
C ASN A 761 22.05 1.60 -2.01
N GLY A 762 22.68 0.84 -2.90
CA GLY A 762 23.84 1.29 -3.68
C GLY A 762 23.57 1.04 -5.15
N THR A 763 23.81 2.01 -6.02
CA THR A 763 23.66 1.88 -7.48
C THR A 763 24.89 2.42 -8.17
N LEU A 764 25.48 1.63 -9.07
CA LEU A 764 26.50 2.07 -10.00
C LEU A 764 25.90 2.13 -11.40
N MET A 765 25.97 3.28 -12.04
CA MET A 765 25.47 3.52 -13.39
C MET A 765 26.63 3.88 -14.30
N ALA A 766 26.56 3.40 -15.53
CA ALA A 766 27.45 3.75 -16.61
C ALA A 766 26.62 4.10 -17.84
N GLU A 767 26.57 5.38 -18.24
CA GLU A 767 25.64 5.82 -19.28
C GLU A 767 26.13 5.50 -20.70
N ASN A 768 27.45 5.48 -20.91
CA ASN A 768 28.07 5.25 -22.22
C ASN A 768 29.38 4.46 -22.07
N ILE A 769 29.28 3.19 -21.64
CA ILE A 769 30.44 2.27 -21.57
C ILE A 769 31.10 2.17 -22.94
N TRP A 770 30.29 2.01 -23.99
CA TRP A 770 30.75 1.96 -25.36
C TRP A 770 29.69 2.49 -26.33
N LYS A 771 30.00 3.59 -27.03
CA LYS A 771 29.08 4.27 -27.94
C LYS A 771 27.77 4.69 -27.24
N ASN A 772 26.68 3.96 -27.46
CA ASN A 772 25.35 4.22 -26.90
C ASN A 772 24.91 3.11 -25.93
N LEU A 773 25.87 2.29 -25.46
CA LEU A 773 25.65 1.22 -24.51
C LEU A 773 25.78 1.75 -23.08
N GLY A 774 24.70 1.67 -22.31
CA GLY A 774 24.68 1.92 -20.88
C GLY A 774 24.50 0.64 -20.08
N ALA A 775 24.87 0.67 -18.80
CA ALA A 775 24.59 -0.39 -17.86
C ALA A 775 24.41 0.17 -16.45
N SER A 776 23.72 -0.58 -15.59
CA SER A 776 23.70 -0.28 -14.17
C SER A 776 23.58 -1.55 -13.34
N ALA A 777 24.08 -1.49 -12.12
CA ALA A 777 23.86 -2.49 -11.09
C ALA A 777 23.45 -1.80 -9.79
N SER A 778 22.40 -2.32 -9.16
CA SER A 778 21.87 -1.82 -7.89
C SER A 778 21.86 -2.96 -6.88
N ALA A 779 22.37 -2.73 -5.67
CA ALA A 779 22.27 -3.65 -4.55
C ALA A 779 21.44 -2.99 -3.45
N ARG A 780 20.48 -3.74 -2.90
CA ARG A 780 19.60 -3.29 -1.81
C ARG A 780 19.72 -4.25 -0.65
N TYR A 781 19.85 -3.72 0.56
CA TYR A 781 19.82 -4.47 1.80
C TYR A 781 18.74 -3.90 2.71
N GLN A 782 17.94 -4.79 3.28
CA GLN A 782 16.93 -4.47 4.27
C GLN A 782 17.19 -5.33 5.51
N ASN A 783 17.21 -4.69 6.68
CA ASN A 783 17.33 -5.40 7.95
C ASN A 783 16.05 -6.20 8.28
N ASN A 784 16.17 -7.20 9.17
CA ASN A 784 15.00 -7.87 9.71
C ASN A 784 14.14 -6.90 10.53
N TYR A 785 12.86 -7.22 10.70
CA TYR A 785 11.95 -6.40 11.50
C TYR A 785 10.71 -7.16 11.94
N ASP A 786 10.09 -6.69 13.02
CA ASP A 786 8.83 -7.24 13.49
C ASP A 786 7.68 -6.74 12.61
N TYR A 787 6.93 -7.70 12.09
CA TYR A 787 5.74 -7.47 11.30
C TYR A 787 4.52 -7.89 12.12
N VAL A 788 3.56 -6.99 12.21
CA VAL A 788 2.31 -7.18 12.92
C VAL A 788 1.16 -6.87 11.96
N SER A 789 0.30 -7.86 11.78
CA SER A 789 -0.92 -7.73 11.00
C SER A 789 -1.99 -8.69 11.53
N PHE A 790 -3.24 -8.44 11.13
CA PHE A 790 -4.36 -9.33 11.43
C PHE A 790 -4.29 -10.70 10.75
N LEU A 791 -3.46 -10.84 9.71
CA LEU A 791 -3.27 -12.11 9.01
C LEU A 791 -2.22 -12.95 9.76
N VAL A 792 -1.08 -12.34 10.04
CA VAL A 792 0.07 -12.98 10.69
C VAL A 792 0.96 -11.93 11.34
N SER A 793 1.55 -12.31 12.48
CA SER A 793 2.53 -11.52 13.22
C SER A 793 3.78 -12.35 13.50
N GLY A 794 4.96 -11.75 13.36
CA GLY A 794 6.25 -12.44 13.49
C GLY A 794 7.41 -11.58 12.99
N ASN A 795 8.58 -12.20 12.78
CA ASN A 795 9.76 -11.50 12.27
C ASN A 795 9.89 -11.71 10.75
N VAL A 796 9.99 -10.61 10.00
CA VAL A 796 10.38 -10.65 8.58
C VAL A 796 11.90 -10.72 8.50
N PRO A 797 12.48 -11.76 7.87
CA PRO A 797 13.93 -11.91 7.78
C PRO A 797 14.61 -10.77 7.03
N ALA A 798 15.88 -10.52 7.39
CA ALA A 798 16.74 -9.64 6.61
C ALA A 798 16.98 -10.24 5.22
N TYR A 799 17.04 -9.40 4.21
CA TYR A 799 17.35 -9.84 2.86
C TYR A 799 18.15 -8.79 2.11
N TRP A 800 18.75 -9.22 1.01
CA TRP A 800 19.34 -8.31 0.03
C TRP A 800 18.99 -8.79 -1.37
N THR A 801 18.88 -7.85 -2.29
CA THR A 801 18.63 -8.12 -3.70
C THR A 801 19.67 -7.38 -4.54
N MET A 802 19.87 -7.88 -5.75
CA MET A 802 20.67 -7.20 -6.76
C MET A 802 19.86 -7.09 -8.04
N ASP A 803 19.79 -5.88 -8.58
CA ASP A 803 19.17 -5.61 -9.86
C ASP A 803 20.26 -5.16 -10.83
N ALA A 804 20.12 -5.53 -12.10
CA ALA A 804 21.06 -5.11 -13.13
C ALA A 804 20.35 -4.89 -14.45
N GLN A 805 20.91 -3.99 -15.26
CA GLN A 805 20.48 -3.82 -16.64
C GLN A 805 21.64 -3.44 -17.56
N ILE A 806 21.43 -3.71 -18.83
CA ILE A 806 22.20 -3.18 -19.95
C ILE A 806 21.18 -2.56 -20.91
N ASN A 807 21.46 -1.34 -21.36
CA ASN A 807 20.64 -0.66 -22.35
C ASN A 807 21.48 -0.22 -23.55
N TYR A 808 20.86 -0.14 -24.72
CA TYR A 808 21.48 0.36 -25.93
C TYR A 808 20.52 1.29 -26.67
N ASN A 809 21.00 2.50 -26.97
CA ASN A 809 20.21 3.52 -27.66
C ASN A 809 20.57 3.57 -29.16
N PHE A 810 19.69 3.05 -30.02
CA PHE A 810 19.78 3.16 -31.47
C PHE A 810 19.28 4.54 -31.94
N LYS A 811 20.14 5.56 -31.78
CA LYS A 811 19.81 6.98 -32.06
C LYS A 811 19.17 7.23 -33.44
N LYS A 812 19.56 6.51 -34.50
CA LYS A 812 19.03 6.71 -35.86
C LYS A 812 17.57 6.28 -36.01
N SER A 813 17.17 5.18 -35.36
CA SER A 813 15.80 4.66 -35.45
C SER A 813 14.89 5.19 -34.34
N GLY A 814 15.43 5.83 -33.30
CA GLY A 814 14.69 6.21 -32.10
C GLY A 814 14.36 5.03 -31.19
N LEU A 815 15.00 3.87 -31.40
CA LEU A 815 14.78 2.66 -30.62
C LEU A 815 15.76 2.57 -29.45
N THR A 816 15.27 2.26 -28.26
CA THR A 816 16.05 1.91 -27.08
C THR A 816 15.70 0.49 -26.66
N THR A 817 16.72 -0.37 -26.57
CA THR A 817 16.62 -1.73 -26.02
C THR A 817 17.18 -1.74 -24.60
N LYS A 818 16.45 -2.33 -23.65
CA LYS A 818 16.87 -2.55 -22.27
C LYS A 818 16.71 -4.04 -21.94
N LEU A 819 17.80 -4.73 -21.64
CA LEU A 819 17.80 -6.07 -21.06
C LEU A 819 18.16 -5.93 -19.59
N GLY A 820 17.29 -6.38 -18.69
CA GLY A 820 17.55 -6.26 -17.26
C GLY A 820 16.90 -7.36 -16.45
N GLY A 821 17.18 -7.35 -15.16
CA GLY A 821 16.46 -8.17 -14.21
C GLY A 821 16.43 -7.54 -12.84
N THR A 822 15.36 -7.80 -12.10
CA THR A 822 15.27 -7.53 -10.67
C THR A 822 15.58 -8.81 -9.90
N ASN A 823 16.23 -8.68 -8.74
CA ASN A 823 16.70 -9.81 -7.94
C ASN A 823 17.39 -10.88 -8.82
N ILE A 824 18.41 -10.48 -9.57
CA ILE A 824 19.03 -11.29 -10.63
C ILE A 824 19.67 -12.59 -10.12
N LEU A 825 19.95 -12.65 -8.82
CA LEU A 825 20.46 -13.84 -8.14
C LEU A 825 19.35 -14.85 -7.80
N ASN A 826 18.09 -14.48 -8.04
CA ASN A 826 16.90 -15.29 -7.84
C ASN A 826 16.78 -15.90 -6.44
N LYS A 827 17.29 -15.19 -5.42
CA LYS A 827 17.14 -15.59 -4.03
C LYS A 827 15.76 -15.13 -3.55
N ALA A 828 14.87 -16.08 -3.31
CA ALA A 828 13.53 -15.79 -2.83
C ALA A 828 13.58 -15.01 -1.50
N TYR A 829 12.75 -13.97 -1.38
CA TYR A 829 12.58 -13.20 -0.16
C TYR A 829 11.13 -12.80 0.04
N THR A 830 10.79 -12.38 1.25
CA THR A 830 9.44 -11.96 1.61
C THR A 830 9.52 -10.55 2.18
N SER A 831 8.75 -9.62 1.61
CA SER A 831 8.76 -8.23 2.08
C SER A 831 7.84 -7.99 3.27
N ILE A 832 6.83 -8.85 3.49
CA ILE A 832 5.80 -8.81 4.54
C ILE A 832 5.34 -10.23 4.87
N LEU A 833 4.97 -10.56 6.10
CA LEU A 833 4.45 -11.90 6.41
C LEU A 833 3.04 -12.11 5.81
N GLY A 834 2.77 -13.34 5.35
CA GLY A 834 1.53 -13.74 4.67
C GLY A 834 1.34 -13.15 3.27
N GLY A 835 2.27 -12.30 2.83
CA GLY A 835 2.46 -11.94 1.43
C GLY A 835 3.23 -13.02 0.65
N PRO A 836 3.46 -12.81 -0.65
CA PRO A 836 4.08 -13.79 -1.51
C PRO A 836 5.60 -13.91 -1.34
N SER A 837 6.15 -15.01 -1.85
CA SER A 837 7.60 -15.17 -2.02
C SER A 837 8.06 -14.52 -3.32
N ILE A 838 9.03 -13.60 -3.25
CA ILE A 838 9.46 -12.75 -4.37
C ILE A 838 10.78 -13.26 -4.94
N GLY A 839 10.77 -13.60 -6.22
CA GLY A 839 11.94 -14.06 -6.99
C GLY A 839 12.56 -13.02 -7.90
N GLY A 840 13.31 -13.52 -8.90
CA GLY A 840 13.83 -12.71 -9.99
C GLY A 840 12.83 -12.52 -11.12
N LEU A 841 12.74 -11.30 -11.65
CA LEU A 841 12.04 -10.98 -12.91
C LEU A 841 13.09 -10.56 -13.93
N TYR A 842 13.24 -11.34 -15.00
CA TYR A 842 14.18 -11.07 -16.09
C TYR A 842 13.41 -10.58 -17.32
N TYR A 843 13.79 -9.44 -17.89
CA TYR A 843 12.97 -8.78 -18.91
C TYR A 843 13.80 -8.12 -20.02
N LEU A 844 13.17 -8.02 -21.19
CA LEU A 844 13.57 -7.21 -22.33
C LEU A 844 12.52 -6.14 -22.58
N SER A 845 12.92 -4.88 -22.60
CA SER A 845 12.08 -3.74 -22.96
C SER A 845 12.59 -3.07 -24.23
N LEU A 846 11.70 -2.87 -25.19
CA LEU A 846 11.90 -2.12 -26.41
C LEU A 846 11.09 -0.84 -26.31
N VAL A 847 11.73 0.32 -26.42
CA VAL A 847 11.07 1.63 -26.43
C VAL A 847 11.37 2.29 -27.77
N TRP A 848 10.33 2.63 -28.53
CA TRP A 848 10.47 3.33 -29.80
C TRP A 848 9.87 4.73 -29.69
N GLU A 849 10.73 5.74 -29.78
CA GLU A 849 10.34 7.15 -29.83
C GLU A 849 10.32 7.59 -31.31
N ILE A 850 9.11 7.67 -31.88
CA ILE A 850 8.91 8.09 -33.27
C ILE A 850 9.00 9.61 -33.31
N ARG A 851 10.20 10.12 -33.63
CA ARG A 851 10.39 11.54 -33.93
C ARG A 851 9.74 11.85 -35.28
N LYS A 852 9.15 13.05 -35.43
CA LYS A 852 8.63 13.53 -36.72
C LYS A 852 9.67 13.27 -37.82
N ILE A 853 9.27 12.53 -38.86
CA ILE A 853 9.96 12.49 -40.15
C ILE A 853 9.84 13.88 -40.79
#